data_AF-A0A5N5LWY2-F1
#
_entry.id   AF-A0A5N5LWY2-F1
#
_cell.length_a   1.000
_cell.length_b   1.000
_cell.length_c   1.000
_cell.angle_alpha   90.00
_cell.angle_beta   90.00
_cell.angle_gamma   90.00
#
_symmetry.space_group_name_H-M   'P 1'
#
loop_
_entity.id
_entity.type
_entity.pdbx_description
1 polymer ?
#
loop_
_entity_poly.entity_id
_entity_poly.type
_entity_poly.pdbx_seq_one_letter_code
_entity_poly.pdbx_strand_id
1 'polypeptide(L)'
;MANKQTQAQEDLLKRPLYLYDLPTEVLDTLSLKTDGDVQEEPDETPKDGRSSSPGPDNVVGSQACSLCSLSFATVQEQRGHLKSDLHHYNLKQKLRGQSPVSEAEFENLIGSTSTLLHQVETSVLIQPDLDESLSGSDSSESEDEKQETTLSALLKKQATLASRKNNAGDGADYETPTRKPGSGNAPIMWFTSPILPTNTFFGLYKAMFTPEELSKEDSIVETIKKKQLAPIAMPKPNKDGTPAPAAYKGPHIFLCMIGGGHFAAMVVSLAPRQSKHGASSGPLNREATVLAHKTFHRYTTRRKQGGSQSANDNAKGAAHSAGAGIRRYNEQALIEDVRSLLQEWKALLDTSDLLFIRATGSTNRRTLFGPYENQVLRSNDPRIRGFPFSTRRATQNELMRSFIELTRLKIREINPVIATEPAKAARTSTPNPEKPAAPALSEEEQTALRHTTQMQSLISRSKLPALLSYLTTNSLPPDFRFYPSHAHHHAPTPLHLAATQGSPVIVTGLLARGGADPTVKSEEGKTPFELAKDRSTRDAFRVARGIVGEDKWDWESAGVPSAISKEEIEKREERERKEKEAQEKERRTAEEEKLKAMRVPESKTKKGVLTGLDLKKTAQERREDEARGLTPEQKARLERERRARAAEERIRRMQGGG
;
A
#
# COMPACT_ATOMS: atom_id res chain seq x y z
N MET A 1 23.87 -17.32 46.01
CA MET A 1 23.34 -16.03 45.51
C MET A 1 22.76 -16.16 44.10
N ALA A 2 23.49 -16.74 43.14
CA ALA A 2 23.08 -17.00 41.75
C ALA A 2 21.56 -17.17 41.51
N ASN A 3 20.89 -18.15 42.16
CA ASN A 3 19.44 -18.40 41.97
C ASN A 3 18.53 -17.16 42.08
N LYS A 4 18.86 -16.17 42.93
CA LYS A 4 18.08 -14.92 43.01
C LYS A 4 18.34 -13.98 41.84
N GLN A 5 19.55 -13.96 41.28
CA GLN A 5 19.87 -13.18 40.09
C GLN A 5 19.20 -13.80 38.86
N THR A 6 19.29 -15.12 38.67
CA THR A 6 18.61 -15.83 37.56
C THR A 6 17.10 -15.60 37.58
N GLN A 7 16.46 -15.68 38.75
CA GLN A 7 15.02 -15.43 38.89
C GLN A 7 14.66 -13.96 38.59
N ALA A 8 15.47 -12.99 39.03
CA ALA A 8 15.26 -11.57 38.71
C ALA A 8 15.47 -11.28 37.20
N GLN A 9 16.45 -11.91 36.57
CA GLN A 9 16.68 -11.82 35.11
C GLN A 9 15.47 -12.36 34.35
N GLU A 10 14.97 -13.54 34.72
CA GLU A 10 13.75 -14.12 34.16
C GLU A 10 12.53 -13.19 34.31
N ASP A 11 12.32 -12.60 35.49
CA ASP A 11 11.17 -11.73 35.73
C ASP A 11 11.29 -10.37 35.01
N LEU A 12 12.51 -9.88 34.75
CA LEU A 12 12.76 -8.75 33.84
C LEU A 12 12.47 -9.10 32.38
N LEU A 13 12.82 -10.31 31.92
CA LEU A 13 12.51 -10.79 30.56
C LEU A 13 11.00 -11.00 30.33
N LYS A 14 10.26 -11.40 31.38
CA LYS A 14 8.79 -11.55 31.36
C LYS A 14 8.05 -10.21 31.45
N ARG A 15 8.69 -9.14 31.91
CA ARG A 15 8.10 -7.81 32.12
C ARG A 15 8.04 -6.99 30.83
N PRO A 16 6.91 -6.31 30.53
CA PRO A 16 6.87 -5.32 29.45
C PRO A 16 7.68 -4.06 29.85
N LEU A 17 8.90 -3.93 29.33
CA LEU A 17 9.75 -2.75 29.52
C LEU A 17 9.26 -1.59 28.63
N TYR A 18 9.05 -0.41 29.24
CA TYR A 18 8.51 0.79 28.59
C TYR A 18 9.54 1.92 28.60
N LEU A 19 9.81 2.51 27.44
CA LEU A 19 10.95 3.43 27.20
C LEU A 19 11.03 4.61 28.18
N TYR A 20 9.89 5.17 28.60
CA TYR A 20 9.83 6.37 29.45
C TYR A 20 9.69 6.06 30.95
N ASP A 21 9.71 4.78 31.34
CA ASP A 21 9.71 4.31 32.73
C ASP A 21 10.38 2.93 32.78
N LEU A 22 11.71 2.94 32.63
CA LEU A 22 12.56 1.77 32.73
C LEU A 22 12.99 1.53 34.20
N PRO A 23 13.21 0.27 34.62
CA PRO A 23 13.85 -0.03 35.89
C PRO A 23 15.24 0.63 35.96
N THR A 24 15.63 1.15 37.12
CA THR A 24 16.98 1.70 37.37
C THR A 24 18.07 0.68 37.04
N GLU A 25 17.87 -0.58 37.43
CA GLU A 25 18.70 -1.73 37.09
C GLU A 25 19.02 -1.80 35.58
N VAL A 26 18.02 -1.60 34.72
CA VAL A 26 18.18 -1.61 33.25
C VAL A 26 18.83 -0.32 32.77
N LEU A 27 18.42 0.84 33.31
CA LEU A 27 18.96 2.15 32.92
C LEU A 27 20.46 2.28 33.19
N ASP A 28 20.93 1.81 34.34
CA ASP A 28 22.32 1.97 34.76
C ASP A 28 23.26 0.92 34.16
N THR A 29 22.73 -0.13 33.56
CA THR A 29 23.49 -1.19 32.89
C THR A 29 23.42 -1.15 31.36
N LEU A 30 22.64 -0.22 30.78
CA LEU A 30 22.44 -0.11 29.34
C LEU A 30 23.67 0.49 28.64
N SER A 31 24.22 -0.22 27.65
CA SER A 31 25.22 0.30 26.71
C SER A 31 24.76 0.12 25.26
N LEU A 32 25.12 1.04 24.37
CA LEU A 32 24.86 0.90 22.94
C LEU A 32 25.76 -0.22 22.38
N LYS A 33 25.20 -1.15 21.61
CA LYS A 33 25.99 -2.08 20.81
C LYS A 33 26.45 -1.34 19.56
N THR A 34 27.75 -1.13 19.40
CA THR A 34 28.32 -0.64 18.14
C THR A 34 28.26 -1.75 17.09
N ASP A 35 27.97 -1.39 15.83
CA ASP A 35 27.70 -2.34 14.73
C ASP A 35 28.95 -3.09 14.22
N GLY A 36 30.03 -3.13 14.99
CA GLY A 36 31.34 -3.69 14.60
C GLY A 36 31.51 -5.21 14.77
N ASP A 37 30.48 -5.94 15.21
CA ASP A 37 30.58 -7.37 15.56
C ASP A 37 29.32 -8.19 15.19
N VAL A 38 28.48 -7.70 14.27
CA VAL A 38 27.45 -8.51 13.57
C VAL A 38 27.28 -7.99 12.14
N GLN A 39 27.56 -8.83 11.16
CA GLN A 39 27.00 -8.68 9.82
C GLN A 39 25.60 -9.31 9.81
N GLU A 40 24.55 -8.54 9.52
CA GLU A 40 23.28 -9.12 9.04
C GLU A 40 23.46 -9.44 7.55
N GLU A 41 23.16 -10.68 7.14
CA GLU A 41 23.25 -11.19 5.78
C GLU A 41 22.60 -10.26 4.72
N PRO A 42 23.39 -9.74 3.76
CA PRO A 42 22.89 -9.16 2.51
C PRO A 42 23.14 -10.12 1.34
N ASP A 43 22.09 -10.36 0.54
CA ASP A 43 22.09 -11.21 -0.67
C ASP A 43 23.31 -10.92 -1.62
N GLU A 44 23.96 -11.97 -2.12
CA GLU A 44 25.40 -11.94 -2.47
C GLU A 44 25.82 -11.25 -3.80
N THR A 45 27.15 -11.06 -3.94
CA THR A 45 28.00 -10.89 -5.16
C THR A 45 28.27 -9.44 -5.69
N PRO A 46 29.33 -9.18 -6.51
CA PRO A 46 30.73 -9.06 -6.05
C PRO A 46 31.48 -7.81 -6.60
N LYS A 47 32.83 -7.76 -6.47
CA LYS A 47 33.77 -6.65 -6.79
C LYS A 47 34.76 -7.06 -7.93
N ASP A 48 35.70 -6.29 -8.52
CA ASP A 48 36.27 -4.91 -8.43
C ASP A 48 37.03 -4.66 -9.80
N GLY A 49 37.75 -3.57 -10.16
CA GLY A 49 38.05 -2.27 -9.52
C GLY A 49 39.23 -1.49 -10.17
N ARG A 50 39.18 -0.15 -10.17
CA ARG A 50 40.31 0.85 -10.10
C ARG A 50 41.33 1.06 -11.27
N SER A 51 41.50 2.31 -11.76
CA SER A 51 42.79 3.10 -11.84
C SER A 51 42.73 4.45 -12.63
N SER A 52 43.49 5.48 -12.17
CA SER A 52 44.20 6.60 -12.87
C SER A 52 43.69 7.32 -14.16
N SER A 53 43.82 8.65 -14.39
CA SER A 53 43.92 9.85 -13.50
C SER A 53 43.55 11.25 -14.15
N PRO A 54 44.43 12.21 -14.58
CA PRO A 54 44.14 13.65 -14.31
C PRO A 54 44.36 14.76 -15.40
N GLY A 55 43.38 15.69 -15.53
CA GLY A 55 43.51 17.14 -15.89
C GLY A 55 43.98 17.57 -17.30
N PRO A 56 44.06 18.88 -17.64
CA PRO A 56 43.63 20.11 -16.93
C PRO A 56 42.77 21.10 -17.81
N ASP A 57 42.72 22.39 -17.46
CA ASP A 57 41.82 23.46 -17.99
C ASP A 57 42.22 24.13 -19.33
N ASN A 58 41.28 24.82 -20.04
CA ASN A 58 41.30 26.30 -20.28
C ASN A 58 40.27 26.88 -21.31
N VAL A 59 39.70 28.04 -20.91
CA VAL A 59 39.08 29.25 -21.53
C VAL A 59 38.95 29.50 -23.09
N VAL A 60 37.91 30.30 -23.44
CA VAL A 60 37.65 31.18 -24.62
C VAL A 60 36.87 30.64 -25.84
N GLY A 61 35.91 31.45 -26.34
CA GLY A 61 35.41 31.42 -27.73
C GLY A 61 34.02 32.07 -27.93
N SER A 62 33.91 33.15 -28.72
CA SER A 62 32.63 33.84 -28.98
C SER A 62 31.72 33.11 -29.97
N GLN A 63 32.31 32.37 -30.91
CA GLN A 63 31.64 31.38 -31.78
C GLN A 63 31.77 29.95 -31.24
N ALA A 64 32.00 29.79 -29.93
CA ALA A 64 32.05 28.49 -29.27
C ALA A 64 30.91 28.32 -28.26
N CYS A 65 30.70 27.08 -27.81
CA CYS A 65 29.81 26.76 -26.71
C CYS A 65 30.63 26.26 -25.50
N SER A 66 30.85 27.13 -24.51
CA SER A 66 31.55 26.80 -23.25
C SER A 66 30.82 25.79 -22.34
N LEU A 67 29.69 25.25 -22.79
CA LEU A 67 28.97 24.14 -22.15
C LEU A 67 29.25 22.78 -22.81
N CYS A 68 29.68 22.76 -24.07
CA CYS A 68 29.96 21.53 -24.83
C CYS A 68 31.40 21.48 -25.39
N SER A 69 32.20 22.54 -25.18
CA SER A 69 33.57 22.71 -25.70
C SER A 69 33.68 22.61 -27.24
N LEU A 70 32.60 22.91 -27.95
CA LEU A 70 32.54 22.94 -29.42
C LEU A 70 32.74 24.37 -29.94
N SER A 71 33.55 24.53 -30.98
CA SER A 71 33.65 25.74 -31.81
C SER A 71 32.88 25.56 -33.12
N PHE A 72 32.29 26.64 -33.63
CA PHE A 72 31.48 26.65 -34.84
C PHE A 72 32.08 27.62 -35.87
N ALA A 73 31.92 27.32 -37.16
CA ALA A 73 32.38 28.20 -38.24
C ALA A 73 31.44 29.40 -38.43
N THR A 74 30.16 29.24 -38.09
CA THR A 74 29.17 30.32 -38.15
C THR A 74 28.34 30.48 -36.87
N VAL A 75 27.83 31.70 -36.65
CA VAL A 75 26.87 32.01 -35.57
C VAL A 75 25.53 31.30 -35.79
N GLN A 76 25.22 30.90 -37.02
CA GLN A 76 24.01 30.14 -37.35
C GLN A 76 24.14 28.66 -36.94
N GLU A 77 25.30 28.02 -37.17
CA GLU A 77 25.62 26.71 -36.57
C GLU A 77 25.59 26.77 -35.04
N GLN A 78 26.22 27.76 -34.42
CA GLN A 78 26.19 27.94 -32.96
C GLN A 78 24.75 28.02 -32.43
N ARG A 79 23.88 28.79 -33.09
CA ARG A 79 22.44 28.88 -32.75
C ARG A 79 21.65 27.61 -33.05
N GLY A 80 22.07 26.81 -34.03
CA GLY A 80 21.53 25.47 -34.29
C GLY A 80 21.91 24.50 -33.17
N HIS A 81 23.19 24.45 -32.80
CA HIS A 81 23.70 23.68 -31.68
C HIS A 81 22.99 24.04 -30.37
N LEU A 82 22.78 25.32 -30.04
CA LEU A 82 22.05 25.73 -28.83
C LEU A 82 20.61 25.16 -28.74
N LYS A 83 20.01 24.76 -29.87
CA LYS A 83 18.69 24.08 -29.92
C LYS A 83 18.79 22.55 -30.01
N SER A 84 19.98 22.00 -30.25
CA SER A 84 20.21 20.57 -30.41
C SER A 84 19.97 19.80 -29.11
N ASP A 85 19.59 18.53 -29.23
CA ASP A 85 19.38 17.67 -28.08
C ASP A 85 20.69 17.43 -27.31
N LEU A 86 21.84 17.34 -27.99
CA LEU A 86 23.18 17.30 -27.38
C LEU A 86 23.42 18.48 -26.42
N HIS A 87 23.08 19.70 -26.86
CA HIS A 87 23.22 20.89 -26.03
C HIS A 87 22.24 20.88 -24.84
N HIS A 88 20.97 20.58 -25.08
CA HIS A 88 19.96 20.47 -24.02
C HIS A 88 20.28 19.36 -23.01
N TYR A 89 20.94 18.29 -23.44
CA TYR A 89 21.45 17.22 -22.58
C TYR A 89 22.61 17.71 -21.72
N ASN A 90 23.65 18.30 -22.32
CA ASN A 90 24.82 18.80 -21.60
C ASN A 90 24.50 19.96 -20.64
N LEU A 91 23.56 20.84 -21.00
CA LEU A 91 23.01 21.85 -20.10
C LEU A 91 22.38 21.20 -18.85
N LYS A 92 21.59 20.13 -19.02
CA LYS A 92 20.98 19.38 -17.91
C LYS A 92 22.01 18.57 -17.11
N GLN A 93 23.10 18.10 -17.72
CA GLN A 93 24.21 17.46 -17.00
C GLN A 93 24.98 18.46 -16.14
N LYS A 94 25.30 19.66 -16.66
CA LYS A 94 25.98 20.70 -15.89
C LYS A 94 25.11 21.20 -14.72
N LEU A 95 23.80 21.32 -14.91
CA LEU A 95 22.83 21.60 -13.83
C LEU A 95 22.73 20.48 -12.76
N ARG A 96 23.31 19.29 -13.02
CA ARG A 96 23.44 18.16 -12.09
C ARG A 96 24.88 17.98 -11.56
N GLY A 97 25.80 18.91 -11.87
CA GLY A 97 27.22 18.81 -11.51
C GLY A 97 27.99 17.72 -12.26
N GLN A 98 27.47 17.27 -13.41
CA GLN A 98 28.10 16.24 -14.25
C GLN A 98 28.85 16.88 -15.42
N SER A 99 29.90 16.20 -15.90
CA SER A 99 30.68 16.64 -17.06
C SER A 99 29.82 16.65 -18.34
N PRO A 100 30.08 17.57 -19.29
CA PRO A 100 29.56 17.46 -20.65
C PRO A 100 29.98 16.14 -21.30
N VAL A 101 29.18 15.70 -22.27
CA VAL A 101 29.38 14.50 -23.08
C VAL A 101 29.56 14.91 -24.54
N SER A 102 30.48 14.28 -25.25
CA SER A 102 30.77 14.58 -26.66
C SER A 102 29.69 14.06 -27.62
N GLU A 103 29.73 14.52 -28.87
CA GLU A 103 28.75 14.15 -29.90
C GLU A 103 28.74 12.63 -30.17
N ALA A 104 29.90 12.02 -30.39
CA ALA A 104 30.01 10.57 -30.60
C ALA A 104 29.58 9.74 -29.36
N GLU A 105 29.83 10.21 -28.15
CA GLU A 105 29.33 9.55 -26.93
C GLU A 105 27.80 9.67 -26.80
N PHE A 106 27.23 10.80 -27.22
CA PHE A 106 25.78 11.04 -27.25
C PHE A 106 25.07 10.19 -28.32
N GLU A 107 25.67 10.04 -29.50
CA GLU A 107 25.21 9.09 -30.52
C GLU A 107 25.27 7.64 -30.03
N ASN A 108 26.35 7.23 -29.36
CA ASN A 108 26.45 5.90 -28.74
C ASN A 108 25.41 5.70 -27.61
N LEU A 109 25.11 6.73 -26.82
CA LEU A 109 24.03 6.71 -25.83
C LEU A 109 22.66 6.52 -26.49
N ILE A 110 22.37 7.24 -27.59
CA ILE A 110 21.14 7.08 -28.39
C ILE A 110 21.08 5.68 -29.02
N GLY A 111 22.16 5.20 -29.62
CA GLY A 111 22.26 3.85 -30.19
C GLY A 111 22.01 2.76 -29.14
N SER A 112 22.54 2.92 -27.93
CA SER A 112 22.27 2.04 -26.78
C SER A 112 20.84 2.10 -26.26
N THR A 113 20.07 3.14 -26.59
CA THR A 113 18.62 3.17 -26.34
C THR A 113 17.81 2.63 -27.51
N SER A 114 18.27 2.78 -28.76
CA SER A 114 17.62 2.21 -29.95
C SER A 114 17.70 0.68 -29.98
N THR A 115 18.89 0.12 -29.74
CA THR A 115 19.07 -1.35 -29.61
C THR A 115 18.33 -1.95 -28.41
N LEU A 116 18.08 -1.18 -27.34
CA LEU A 116 17.23 -1.61 -26.24
C LEU A 116 15.74 -1.42 -26.51
N LEU A 117 15.32 -0.45 -27.34
CA LEU A 117 13.93 -0.34 -27.80
C LEU A 117 13.54 -1.62 -28.55
N HIS A 118 14.41 -2.13 -29.41
CA HIS A 118 14.20 -3.39 -30.14
C HIS A 118 14.19 -4.65 -29.24
N GLN A 119 14.58 -4.54 -27.96
CA GLN A 119 14.41 -5.59 -26.94
C GLN A 119 13.22 -5.31 -25.99
N VAL A 120 12.64 -4.12 -26.03
CA VAL A 120 11.45 -3.72 -25.23
C VAL A 120 10.16 -3.92 -26.02
N GLU A 121 10.18 -3.77 -27.35
CA GLU A 121 9.05 -4.08 -28.23
C GLU A 121 8.53 -5.54 -28.08
N THR A 122 9.37 -6.46 -27.62
CA THR A 122 9.00 -7.87 -27.39
C THR A 122 8.34 -8.12 -26.01
N SER A 123 8.01 -7.11 -25.22
CA SER A 123 7.37 -7.31 -23.90
C SER A 123 6.39 -6.21 -23.49
N VAL A 124 5.10 -6.56 -23.59
CA VAL A 124 3.88 -5.81 -23.20
C VAL A 124 3.46 -4.73 -24.20
N LEU A 125 2.31 -4.81 -24.86
CA LEU A 125 1.30 -5.87 -25.09
C LEU A 125 0.60 -5.49 -26.42
N ILE A 126 -0.15 -6.36 -27.12
CA ILE A 126 -1.62 -6.50 -27.02
C ILE A 126 -2.02 -7.52 -28.11
N GLN A 127 -3.06 -8.33 -27.87
CA GLN A 127 -3.72 -9.09 -28.94
C GLN A 127 -4.92 -8.25 -29.42
N PRO A 128 -5.08 -7.98 -30.72
CA PRO A 128 -6.16 -7.12 -31.21
C PRO A 128 -7.51 -7.85 -31.12
N ASP A 129 -8.53 -7.12 -30.67
CA ASP A 129 -9.90 -7.32 -31.15
C ASP A 129 -10.07 -6.32 -32.32
N LEU A 130 -10.28 -6.85 -33.53
CA LEU A 130 -10.63 -6.09 -34.72
C LEU A 130 -11.75 -6.82 -35.43
N ASP A 131 -12.91 -6.18 -35.50
CA ASP A 131 -14.00 -6.32 -36.48
C ASP A 131 -14.95 -5.12 -36.21
N GLU A 132 -15.55 -4.44 -37.19
CA GLU A 132 -15.47 -4.60 -38.64
C GLU A 132 -15.71 -3.27 -39.39
N SER A 133 -15.12 -3.15 -40.58
CA SER A 133 -15.53 -2.37 -41.77
C SER A 133 -16.45 -1.13 -41.69
N LEU A 134 -15.96 0.03 -42.19
CA LEU A 134 -16.60 1.00 -43.12
C LEU A 134 -15.65 2.22 -43.27
N SER A 135 -14.90 2.42 -44.36
CA SER A 135 -15.30 2.86 -45.72
C SER A 135 -15.61 4.37 -45.85
N GLY A 136 -14.70 5.13 -46.48
CA GLY A 136 -15.03 6.33 -47.25
C GLY A 136 -14.53 7.70 -46.77
N SER A 137 -13.69 8.34 -47.61
CA SER A 137 -13.56 9.80 -47.84
C SER A 137 -13.09 10.77 -46.72
N ASP A 138 -11.84 11.22 -46.88
CA ASP A 138 -11.42 12.62 -47.18
C ASP A 138 -11.60 13.79 -46.17
N SER A 139 -10.67 14.76 -46.29
CA SER A 139 -10.63 16.15 -45.79
C SER A 139 -10.18 16.52 -44.35
N SER A 140 -9.24 17.49 -44.33
CA SER A 140 -8.92 18.54 -43.31
C SER A 140 -8.41 18.21 -41.89
N GLU A 141 -7.07 18.34 -41.75
CA GLU A 141 -6.30 19.13 -40.75
C GLU A 141 -6.42 19.01 -39.20
N SER A 142 -5.23 18.86 -38.60
CA SER A 142 -4.72 19.27 -37.27
C SER A 142 -5.31 18.75 -35.94
N GLU A 143 -4.43 18.14 -35.14
CA GLU A 143 -4.11 18.46 -33.71
C GLU A 143 -2.77 17.75 -33.34
N ASP A 144 -2.02 18.25 -32.35
CA ASP A 144 -0.62 17.82 -32.07
C ASP A 144 -0.49 16.58 -31.16
N GLU A 145 -0.01 15.45 -31.68
CA GLU A 145 0.52 14.35 -30.85
C GLU A 145 1.94 14.64 -30.32
N LYS A 146 2.07 14.79 -29.01
CA LYS A 146 3.37 14.94 -28.33
C LYS A 146 4.10 13.61 -28.20
N GLN A 147 4.91 13.28 -29.20
CA GLN A 147 5.89 12.20 -29.14
C GLN A 147 6.84 12.38 -27.92
N GLU A 148 7.09 11.32 -27.14
CA GLU A 148 8.14 11.35 -26.10
C GLU A 148 9.51 11.45 -26.80
N THR A 149 10.13 12.63 -26.80
CA THR A 149 11.45 12.84 -27.43
C THR A 149 12.53 11.95 -26.81
N THR A 150 13.53 11.58 -27.61
CA THR A 150 14.65 10.70 -27.19
C THR A 150 15.36 11.17 -25.92
N LEU A 151 15.52 12.49 -25.74
CA LEU A 151 15.99 13.11 -24.49
C LEU A 151 15.20 12.68 -23.25
N SER A 152 13.89 12.54 -23.37
CA SER A 152 13.00 12.17 -22.26
C SER A 152 13.31 10.76 -21.76
N ALA A 153 13.55 9.82 -22.67
CA ALA A 153 13.99 8.46 -22.37
C ALA A 153 15.42 8.43 -21.78
N LEU A 154 16.37 9.15 -22.39
CA LEU A 154 17.75 9.25 -21.88
C LEU A 154 17.82 9.86 -20.48
N LEU A 155 17.04 10.90 -20.18
CA LEU A 155 16.99 11.51 -18.85
C LEU A 155 16.33 10.61 -17.80
N LYS A 156 15.37 9.75 -18.19
CA LYS A 156 14.81 8.65 -17.37
C LYS A 156 15.89 7.59 -17.05
N LYS A 157 16.65 7.14 -18.06
CA LYS A 157 17.75 6.16 -17.95
C LYS A 157 18.91 6.71 -17.09
N GLN A 158 19.26 7.98 -17.24
CA GLN A 158 20.23 8.64 -16.36
C GLN A 158 19.73 8.79 -14.92
N ALA A 159 18.46 9.11 -14.69
CA ALA A 159 17.94 9.27 -13.33
C ALA A 159 17.98 7.96 -12.53
N THR A 160 17.69 6.82 -13.17
CA THR A 160 17.82 5.49 -12.55
C THR A 160 19.28 5.07 -12.35
N LEU A 161 20.19 5.42 -13.26
CA LEU A 161 21.63 5.20 -13.07
C LEU A 161 22.23 6.09 -11.96
N ALA A 162 21.83 7.36 -11.86
CA ALA A 162 22.25 8.26 -10.79
C ALA A 162 21.74 7.79 -9.41
N SER A 163 20.51 7.26 -9.34
CA SER A 163 19.99 6.59 -8.14
C SER A 163 20.80 5.36 -7.72
N ARG A 164 21.64 4.81 -8.61
CA ARG A 164 22.53 3.67 -8.35
C ARG A 164 23.96 4.09 -7.99
N LYS A 165 24.35 5.35 -8.24
CA LYS A 165 25.70 5.89 -8.00
C LYS A 165 25.87 6.57 -6.63
N ASN A 166 24.79 7.03 -6.01
CA ASN A 166 24.84 7.83 -4.77
C ASN A 166 24.97 7.01 -3.46
N ASN A 167 25.30 5.71 -3.52
CA ASN A 167 25.18 4.81 -2.36
C ASN A 167 26.49 4.08 -1.95
N ALA A 168 27.64 4.72 -2.18
CA ALA A 168 28.91 4.39 -1.56
C ALA A 168 29.77 5.68 -1.44
N GLY A 169 29.86 6.23 -0.23
CA GLY A 169 30.87 7.22 0.16
C GLY A 169 32.14 6.53 0.68
N ASP A 170 32.99 7.15 1.48
CA ASP A 170 33.07 8.56 1.92
C ASP A 170 34.56 8.82 2.21
N GLY A 171 35.06 10.06 2.32
CA GLY A 171 34.37 11.35 2.30
C GLY A 171 35.40 12.46 2.57
N ALA A 172 34.94 13.60 3.10
CA ALA A 172 35.73 14.83 3.36
C ALA A 172 36.26 15.52 2.08
N ASP A 173 36.41 16.84 2.02
CA ASP A 173 35.94 17.90 2.93
C ASP A 173 35.72 19.20 2.13
N TYR A 174 35.05 20.25 2.62
CA TYR A 174 34.51 20.50 3.97
C TYR A 174 33.16 21.26 3.90
N GLU A 175 32.62 21.58 5.09
CA GLU A 175 31.37 22.34 5.34
C GLU A 175 30.04 21.62 5.00
N THR A 176 29.02 21.92 5.81
CA THR A 176 27.82 21.07 5.98
C THR A 176 26.59 21.51 5.17
N PRO A 177 25.87 20.56 4.55
CA PRO A 177 24.43 20.65 4.37
C PRO A 177 23.64 19.41 4.88
N THR A 178 22.32 19.57 5.05
CA THR A 178 21.46 18.62 5.79
C THR A 178 21.05 17.35 5.02
N ARG A 179 21.16 16.19 5.67
CA ARG A 179 20.74 14.88 5.13
C ARG A 179 19.21 14.69 5.18
N LYS A 180 18.63 14.08 4.13
CA LYS A 180 17.25 13.54 4.14
C LYS A 180 17.28 12.03 4.41
N PRO A 181 16.38 11.47 5.23
CA PRO A 181 16.37 10.04 5.53
C PRO A 181 15.83 9.20 4.36
N GLY A 182 16.72 8.44 3.73
CA GLY A 182 16.40 7.36 2.78
C GLY A 182 16.55 5.98 3.42
N SER A 183 16.08 4.93 2.74
CA SER A 183 16.17 3.55 3.22
C SER A 183 17.60 3.00 3.12
N GLY A 184 18.20 2.68 4.26
CA GLY A 184 19.53 2.06 4.36
C GLY A 184 19.91 1.73 5.80
N ASN A 185 19.61 2.63 6.75
CA ASN A 185 19.86 2.38 8.17
C ASN A 185 18.86 1.35 8.74
N ALA A 186 19.36 0.38 9.51
CA ALA A 186 18.52 -0.55 10.26
C ALA A 186 17.51 0.22 11.16
N PRO A 187 16.23 -0.18 11.20
CA PRO A 187 15.18 0.59 11.89
C PRO A 187 15.28 0.55 13.42
N ILE A 188 16.11 -0.35 13.97
CA ILE A 188 16.29 -0.61 15.39
C ILE A 188 17.76 -0.35 15.76
N MET A 189 18.01 0.21 16.95
CA MET A 189 19.31 0.20 17.63
C MET A 189 19.33 -0.94 18.64
N TRP A 190 20.45 -1.65 18.70
CA TRP A 190 20.67 -2.72 19.65
C TRP A 190 21.49 -2.23 20.85
N PHE A 191 21.12 -2.69 22.04
CA PHE A 191 21.73 -2.33 23.30
C PHE A 191 22.08 -3.59 24.09
N THR A 192 23.24 -3.57 24.71
CA THR A 192 23.71 -4.57 25.66
C THR A 192 23.39 -4.16 27.10
N SER A 193 23.29 -5.16 27.98
CA SER A 193 23.31 -4.98 29.43
C SER A 193 23.84 -6.26 30.08
N PRO A 194 24.76 -6.18 31.06
CA PRO A 194 25.18 -7.33 31.87
C PRO A 194 24.06 -8.07 32.63
N ILE A 195 22.83 -7.56 32.63
CA ILE A 195 21.65 -8.25 33.18
C ILE A 195 21.06 -9.25 32.17
N LEU A 196 21.26 -9.05 30.86
CA LEU A 196 20.75 -9.96 29.85
C LEU A 196 21.61 -11.24 29.75
N PRO A 197 21.01 -12.39 29.35
CA PRO A 197 21.78 -13.57 28.96
C PRO A 197 22.74 -13.29 27.81
N THR A 198 23.74 -14.17 27.65
CA THR A 198 24.61 -14.18 26.46
C THR A 198 23.81 -14.16 25.17
N ASN A 199 24.31 -13.45 24.16
CA ASN A 199 23.67 -13.24 22.86
C ASN A 199 22.29 -12.55 22.90
N THR A 200 21.79 -12.10 24.06
CA THR A 200 20.51 -11.38 24.18
C THR A 200 20.71 -9.87 24.21
N PHE A 201 19.94 -9.13 23.40
CA PHE A 201 20.05 -7.69 23.21
C PHE A 201 18.70 -6.98 23.35
N PHE A 202 18.69 -5.77 23.90
CA PHE A 202 17.53 -4.88 23.88
C PHE A 202 17.47 -4.11 22.55
N GLY A 203 16.29 -4.00 21.95
CA GLY A 203 16.06 -3.27 20.70
C GLY A 203 15.12 -2.06 20.87
N LEU A 204 15.54 -0.90 20.39
CA LEU A 204 14.73 0.34 20.34
C LEU A 204 14.65 0.91 18.93
N TYR A 205 13.48 1.40 18.52
CA TYR A 205 13.30 1.99 17.19
C TYR A 205 14.03 3.33 17.04
N LYS A 206 14.89 3.48 16.01
CA LYS A 206 15.56 4.77 15.67
C LYS A 206 14.53 5.91 15.48
N ALA A 207 13.31 5.58 15.04
CA ALA A 207 12.23 6.55 14.86
C ALA A 207 11.70 7.23 16.14
N MET A 208 12.05 6.73 17.35
CA MET A 208 11.68 7.34 18.64
C MET A 208 12.57 8.52 19.07
N PHE A 209 13.55 8.87 18.25
CA PHE A 209 14.54 9.92 18.52
C PHE A 209 14.48 11.04 17.48
N THR A 210 14.95 12.24 17.85
CA THR A 210 15.14 13.35 16.92
C THR A 210 16.36 13.11 16.01
N PRO A 211 16.51 13.81 14.87
CA PRO A 211 17.69 13.65 14.02
C PRO A 211 18.98 14.10 14.73
N GLU A 212 18.84 15.04 15.67
CA GLU A 212 19.93 15.60 16.48
C GLU A 212 20.35 14.66 17.63
N GLU A 213 19.40 13.91 18.20
CA GLU A 213 19.67 12.82 19.14
C GLU A 213 20.39 11.66 18.43
N LEU A 214 19.93 11.29 17.23
CA LEU A 214 20.55 10.25 16.41
C LEU A 214 21.92 10.64 15.85
N SER A 215 22.24 11.93 15.69
CA SER A 215 23.58 12.37 15.25
C SER A 215 24.65 12.29 16.35
N LYS A 216 24.29 11.89 17.57
CA LYS A 216 25.17 11.80 18.73
C LYS A 216 25.03 10.43 19.40
N GLU A 217 25.29 9.37 18.63
CA GLU A 217 25.02 7.98 19.04
C GLU A 217 25.71 7.63 20.37
N ASP A 218 26.91 8.16 20.66
CA ASP A 218 27.60 8.01 21.97
C ASP A 218 26.76 8.48 23.18
N SER A 219 25.92 9.50 22.96
CA SER A 219 25.07 10.11 24.00
C SER A 219 23.63 9.55 24.03
N ILE A 220 23.33 8.52 23.22
CA ILE A 220 21.97 7.99 23.10
C ILE A 220 21.49 7.34 24.42
N VAL A 221 22.40 6.77 25.21
CA VAL A 221 22.10 6.22 26.55
C VAL A 221 21.74 7.33 27.53
N GLU A 222 22.48 8.44 27.56
CA GLU A 222 22.08 9.61 28.35
C GLU A 222 20.72 10.16 27.92
N THR A 223 20.45 10.13 26.62
CA THR A 223 19.19 10.59 26.03
C THR A 223 18.02 9.70 26.48
N ILE A 224 18.23 8.38 26.61
CA ILE A 224 17.26 7.46 27.22
C ILE A 224 17.08 7.78 28.71
N LYS A 225 18.15 8.04 29.48
CA LYS A 225 18.05 8.46 30.89
C LYS A 225 17.30 9.79 31.06
N LYS A 226 17.50 10.77 30.17
CA LYS A 226 16.82 12.07 30.15
C LYS A 226 15.34 11.97 29.76
N LYS A 227 14.92 10.92 29.05
CA LYS A 227 13.52 10.65 28.67
C LYS A 227 12.71 9.87 29.73
N GLN A 228 13.23 9.65 30.94
CA GLN A 228 12.47 8.98 32.02
C GLN A 228 11.45 9.95 32.66
N LEU A 229 10.23 9.48 32.89
CA LEU A 229 9.08 10.32 33.30
C LEU A 229 8.39 9.80 34.55
N ALA A 230 8.05 10.70 35.46
CA ALA A 230 7.24 10.40 36.63
C ALA A 230 5.82 9.95 36.22
N PRO A 231 5.26 8.87 36.81
CA PRO A 231 3.91 8.42 36.49
C PRO A 231 2.82 9.44 36.81
N ILE A 232 1.78 9.50 35.98
CA ILE A 232 0.62 10.38 36.18
C ILE A 232 -0.28 9.83 37.29
N ALA A 233 -0.37 10.57 38.39
CA ALA A 233 -1.47 10.43 39.35
C ALA A 233 -2.75 11.06 38.75
N MET A 234 -3.87 10.34 38.81
CA MET A 234 -5.15 10.90 38.36
C MET A 234 -5.58 12.08 39.24
N PRO A 235 -6.18 13.15 38.68
CA PRO A 235 -6.92 14.12 39.48
C PRO A 235 -7.95 13.41 40.35
N LYS A 236 -8.06 13.83 41.62
CA LYS A 236 -9.20 13.43 42.44
C LYS A 236 -10.46 14.04 41.79
N PRO A 237 -11.57 13.30 41.65
CA PRO A 237 -12.82 13.89 41.17
C PRO A 237 -13.25 15.02 42.12
N ASN A 238 -13.86 16.07 41.56
CA ASN A 238 -14.46 17.12 42.38
C ASN A 238 -15.62 16.56 43.20
N LYS A 239 -16.02 17.26 44.27
CA LYS A 239 -17.12 16.83 45.16
C LYS A 239 -18.44 16.61 44.41
N ASP A 240 -18.64 17.30 43.29
CA ASP A 240 -19.82 17.21 42.43
C ASP A 240 -19.72 16.11 41.35
N GLY A 241 -18.77 15.17 41.47
CA GLY A 241 -18.63 14.00 40.59
C GLY A 241 -18.12 14.28 39.17
N THR A 242 -18.02 15.55 38.77
CA THR A 242 -17.49 15.94 37.45
C THR A 242 -15.96 15.72 37.38
N PRO A 243 -15.46 15.07 36.31
CA PRO A 243 -14.03 14.98 36.07
C PRO A 243 -13.52 16.34 35.59
N ALA A 244 -12.67 16.99 36.39
CA ALA A 244 -12.00 18.22 35.96
C ALA A 244 -11.15 17.95 34.71
N PRO A 245 -11.18 18.83 33.68
CA PRO A 245 -10.35 18.66 32.49
C PRO A 245 -8.88 18.81 32.88
N ALA A 246 -8.16 17.69 32.89
CA ALA A 246 -6.74 17.66 33.18
C ALA A 246 -5.97 18.35 32.04
N ALA A 247 -5.60 19.62 32.24
CA ALA A 247 -4.74 20.37 31.36
C ALA A 247 -3.29 19.82 31.42
N TYR A 248 -3.10 18.62 30.86
CA TYR A 248 -1.82 17.93 30.82
C TYR A 248 -0.83 18.69 29.92
N LYS A 249 0.23 19.22 30.53
CA LYS A 249 1.33 19.96 29.87
C LYS A 249 2.62 19.15 29.74
N GLY A 250 2.57 17.84 29.97
CA GLY A 250 3.74 16.97 29.86
C GLY A 250 4.02 16.52 28.41
N PRO A 251 5.12 15.78 28.20
CA PRO A 251 5.49 15.26 26.88
C PRO A 251 4.44 14.28 26.34
N HIS A 252 4.22 14.33 25.04
CA HIS A 252 3.17 13.60 24.33
C HIS A 252 3.49 13.51 22.84
N ILE A 253 2.93 12.50 22.18
CA ILE A 253 3.11 12.27 20.74
C ILE A 253 1.78 12.14 20.02
N PHE A 254 1.80 12.52 18.74
CA PHE A 254 0.67 12.38 17.82
C PHE A 254 0.86 11.16 16.92
N LEU A 255 -0.18 10.34 16.79
CA LEU A 255 -0.22 9.20 15.89
C LEU A 255 -1.42 9.34 14.95
N CYS A 256 -1.17 9.27 13.64
CA CYS A 256 -2.18 9.47 12.59
C CYS A 256 -2.04 8.42 11.48
N MET A 257 -3.17 7.85 11.07
CA MET A 257 -3.27 6.91 9.96
C MET A 257 -4.47 7.25 9.08
N ILE A 258 -4.23 7.42 7.78
CA ILE A 258 -5.25 7.69 6.76
C ILE A 258 -5.07 6.78 5.55
N GLY A 259 -6.14 6.08 5.16
CA GLY A 259 -6.13 5.17 4.02
C GLY A 259 -7.45 4.44 3.78
N GLY A 260 -7.82 4.26 2.51
CA GLY A 260 -8.98 3.47 2.09
C GLY A 260 -10.34 4.00 2.60
N GLY A 261 -10.45 5.30 2.88
CA GLY A 261 -11.66 5.92 3.46
C GLY A 261 -11.71 5.88 4.98
N HIS A 262 -10.76 5.21 5.64
CA HIS A 262 -10.59 5.27 7.09
C HIS A 262 -9.57 6.33 7.49
N PHE A 263 -9.87 7.04 8.58
CA PHE A 263 -8.96 7.93 9.28
C PHE A 263 -8.98 7.58 10.77
N ALA A 264 -7.81 7.55 11.39
CA ALA A 264 -7.67 7.49 12.84
C ALA A 264 -6.53 8.41 13.27
N ALA A 265 -6.78 9.24 14.29
CA ALA A 265 -5.77 10.06 14.93
C ALA A 265 -5.89 10.01 16.46
N MET A 266 -4.77 10.11 17.15
CA MET A 266 -4.67 10.03 18.60
C MET A 266 -3.48 10.84 19.12
N VAL A 267 -3.69 11.57 20.21
CA VAL A 267 -2.64 12.22 20.99
C VAL A 267 -2.48 11.44 22.30
N VAL A 268 -1.26 10.98 22.59
CA VAL A 268 -0.98 10.11 23.74
C VAL A 268 0.13 10.71 24.58
N SER A 269 -0.10 10.79 25.88
CA SER A 269 0.95 11.14 26.86
C SER A 269 2.01 10.05 26.94
N LEU A 270 3.27 10.47 27.06
CA LEU A 270 4.41 9.58 27.26
C LEU A 270 4.63 9.20 28.74
N ALA A 271 4.00 9.92 29.68
CA ALA A 271 4.09 9.60 31.09
C ALA A 271 3.09 8.47 31.46
N PRO A 272 3.55 7.39 32.12
CA PRO A 272 2.74 6.19 32.34
C PRO A 272 1.65 6.40 33.39
N ARG A 273 0.53 5.68 33.25
CA ARG A 273 -0.57 5.70 34.24
C ARG A 273 -0.32 4.68 35.35
N GLN A 274 -0.49 5.08 36.62
CA GLN A 274 -0.61 4.13 37.72
C GLN A 274 -2.03 3.53 37.75
N SER A 275 -2.14 2.22 37.58
CA SER A 275 -3.41 1.49 37.74
C SER A 275 -3.77 1.33 39.22
N LYS A 276 -5.06 1.44 39.55
CA LYS A 276 -5.59 1.16 40.90
C LYS A 276 -5.70 -0.33 41.22
N HIS A 277 -5.47 -1.24 40.26
CA HIS A 277 -5.63 -2.69 40.43
C HIS A 277 -4.29 -3.43 40.46
N GLY A 278 -3.39 -3.00 41.34
CA GLY A 278 -2.08 -3.63 41.58
C GLY A 278 -2.12 -5.00 42.28
N ALA A 279 -3.11 -5.86 41.98
CA ALA A 279 -3.31 -7.14 42.66
C ALA A 279 -3.87 -8.28 41.77
N SER A 280 -4.62 -7.99 40.69
CA SER A 280 -5.39 -9.03 39.96
C SER A 280 -5.09 -9.19 38.45
N SER A 281 -4.25 -8.32 37.85
CA SER A 281 -3.93 -8.36 36.42
C SER A 281 -2.41 -8.40 36.16
N GLY A 282 -1.70 -9.10 37.04
CA GLY A 282 -0.24 -9.19 37.08
C GLY A 282 0.45 -7.87 37.47
N PRO A 283 1.75 -7.91 37.78
CA PRO A 283 2.52 -6.69 37.90
C PRO A 283 2.75 -6.08 36.50
N LEU A 284 2.59 -4.76 36.40
CA LEU A 284 3.16 -3.89 35.35
C LEU A 284 2.47 -3.86 33.96
N ASN A 285 1.19 -4.19 33.87
CA ASN A 285 0.35 -3.69 32.76
C ASN A 285 0.11 -2.17 32.90
N ARG A 286 1.10 -1.37 32.50
CA ARG A 286 1.03 0.11 32.44
C ARG A 286 0.16 0.55 31.26
N GLU A 287 -0.90 1.29 31.56
CA GLU A 287 -1.81 1.84 30.55
C GLU A 287 -1.27 3.17 29.99
N ALA A 288 -1.44 3.38 28.68
CA ALA A 288 -1.10 4.65 28.04
C ALA A 288 -2.25 5.66 28.24
N THR A 289 -1.91 6.90 28.62
CA THR A 289 -2.90 7.95 28.84
C THR A 289 -3.21 8.67 27.52
N VAL A 290 -4.33 8.31 26.90
CA VAL A 290 -4.84 8.98 25.68
C VAL A 290 -5.42 10.35 26.07
N LEU A 291 -4.87 11.41 25.49
CA LEU A 291 -5.29 12.80 25.75
C LEU A 291 -6.46 13.21 24.82
N ALA A 292 -6.39 12.79 23.55
CA ALA A 292 -7.44 12.98 22.57
C ALA A 292 -7.41 11.83 21.56
N HIS A 293 -8.57 11.40 21.06
CA HIS A 293 -8.66 10.46 19.94
C HIS A 293 -9.86 10.77 19.04
N LYS A 294 -9.73 10.45 17.75
CA LYS A 294 -10.80 10.58 16.76
C LYS A 294 -10.64 9.54 15.67
N THR A 295 -11.75 8.98 15.20
CA THR A 295 -11.78 8.07 14.06
C THR A 295 -12.91 8.46 13.13
N PHE A 296 -12.63 8.57 11.83
CA PHE A 296 -13.63 8.80 10.79
C PHE A 296 -13.63 7.62 9.81
N HIS A 297 -14.77 7.37 9.20
CA HIS A 297 -14.87 6.44 8.08
C HIS A 297 -15.90 6.96 7.07
N ARG A 298 -15.47 7.16 5.82
CA ARG A 298 -16.34 7.49 4.69
C ARG A 298 -16.07 6.50 3.56
N TYR A 299 -17.12 6.06 2.88
CA TYR A 299 -17.01 5.07 1.80
C TYR A 299 -16.49 5.72 0.51
N THR A 300 -15.16 5.77 0.36
CA THR A 300 -14.46 6.38 -0.79
C THR A 300 -14.04 5.37 -1.86
N THR A 301 -13.98 4.08 -1.53
CA THR A 301 -13.38 3.04 -2.39
C THR A 301 -14.41 2.24 -3.21
N ARG A 302 -13.95 1.52 -4.25
CA ARG A 302 -14.79 0.60 -5.03
C ARG A 302 -14.83 -0.79 -4.40
N ARG A 303 -16.05 -1.32 -4.17
CA ARG A 303 -16.25 -2.71 -3.71
C ARG A 303 -15.69 -3.67 -4.78
N LYS A 304 -15.03 -4.75 -4.35
CA LYS A 304 -14.24 -5.70 -5.17
C LYS A 304 -13.00 -5.13 -5.89
N GLN A 305 -13.00 -3.90 -6.42
CA GLN A 305 -11.85 -3.34 -7.16
C GLN A 305 -10.77 -2.65 -6.31
N GLY A 306 -11.12 -2.13 -5.12
CA GLY A 306 -10.18 -1.32 -4.32
C GLY A 306 -9.93 0.08 -4.90
N GLY A 307 -8.87 0.75 -4.41
CA GLY A 307 -8.49 2.11 -4.80
C GLY A 307 -9.44 3.22 -4.33
N SER A 308 -8.96 4.48 -4.32
CA SER A 308 -9.82 5.66 -4.15
C SER A 308 -10.43 6.08 -5.51
N GLN A 309 -11.58 6.76 -5.49
CA GLN A 309 -12.20 7.24 -6.71
C GLN A 309 -11.33 8.29 -7.41
N SER A 310 -10.71 9.21 -6.65
CA SER A 310 -9.70 10.16 -7.18
C SER A 310 -8.55 9.50 -7.95
N ALA A 311 -7.99 8.40 -7.44
CA ALA A 311 -6.88 7.70 -8.10
C ALA A 311 -7.33 7.01 -9.40
N ASN A 312 -8.56 6.46 -9.42
CA ASN A 312 -9.13 5.88 -10.63
C ASN A 312 -9.51 6.95 -11.68
N ASP A 313 -10.09 8.08 -11.24
CA ASP A 313 -10.43 9.19 -12.14
C ASP A 313 -9.18 9.78 -12.83
N ASN A 314 -8.07 9.89 -12.09
CA ASN A 314 -6.77 10.33 -12.63
C ASN A 314 -6.10 9.27 -13.55
N ALA A 315 -6.55 8.03 -13.56
CA ALA A 315 -5.93 6.92 -14.31
C ALA A 315 -6.77 6.42 -15.49
N LYS A 316 -8.09 6.65 -15.48
CA LYS A 316 -9.06 6.14 -16.48
C LYS A 316 -10.11 7.17 -16.89
N GLY A 317 -9.87 8.46 -16.62
CA GLY A 317 -10.84 9.53 -16.85
C GLY A 317 -11.93 9.60 -15.77
N ALA A 318 -12.55 10.78 -15.64
CA ALA A 318 -13.55 11.05 -14.62
C ALA A 318 -14.88 10.34 -14.94
N ALA A 319 -15.23 9.29 -14.19
CA ALA A 319 -16.52 8.61 -14.39
C ALA A 319 -17.70 9.50 -13.93
N HIS A 320 -18.74 9.67 -14.75
CA HIS A 320 -19.88 10.56 -14.44
C HIS A 320 -21.08 9.88 -13.72
N SER A 321 -20.94 8.62 -13.29
CA SER A 321 -22.04 7.91 -12.61
C SER A 321 -22.29 8.41 -11.19
N ALA A 322 -23.53 8.28 -10.70
CA ALA A 322 -23.92 8.68 -9.34
C ALA A 322 -23.03 8.02 -8.26
N GLY A 323 -22.65 6.76 -8.45
CA GLY A 323 -21.72 6.04 -7.57
C GLY A 323 -20.26 6.53 -7.62
N ALA A 324 -19.86 7.28 -8.64
CA ALA A 324 -18.60 8.03 -8.63
C ALA A 324 -18.76 9.38 -7.92
N GLY A 325 -19.86 10.11 -8.18
CA GLY A 325 -20.19 11.37 -7.50
C GLY A 325 -20.24 11.24 -5.98
N ILE A 326 -20.96 10.24 -5.45
CA ILE A 326 -21.04 9.96 -4.00
C ILE A 326 -19.64 9.69 -3.40
N ARG A 327 -18.74 9.02 -4.14
CA ARG A 327 -17.36 8.78 -3.66
C ARG A 327 -16.52 10.06 -3.66
N ARG A 328 -16.64 10.92 -4.68
CA ARG A 328 -15.97 12.23 -4.71
C ARG A 328 -16.42 13.11 -3.55
N TYR A 329 -17.73 13.17 -3.29
CA TYR A 329 -18.28 13.87 -2.12
C TYR A 329 -17.77 13.27 -0.79
N ASN A 330 -17.72 11.94 -0.66
CA ASN A 330 -17.15 11.28 0.51
C ASN A 330 -15.64 11.54 0.68
N GLU A 331 -14.88 11.72 -0.40
CA GLU A 331 -13.46 12.09 -0.37
C GLU A 331 -13.28 13.57 0.03
N GLN A 332 -14.10 14.49 -0.50
CA GLN A 332 -14.10 15.91 -0.11
C GLN A 332 -14.48 16.09 1.37
N ALA A 333 -15.58 15.48 1.81
CA ALA A 333 -16.00 15.57 3.20
C ALA A 333 -15.02 14.89 4.17
N LEU A 334 -14.25 13.88 3.73
CA LEU A 334 -13.15 13.31 4.54
C LEU A 334 -11.96 14.30 4.63
N ILE A 335 -11.67 15.05 3.57
CA ILE A 335 -10.64 16.11 3.60
C ILE A 335 -11.06 17.24 4.55
N GLU A 336 -12.33 17.63 4.54
CA GLU A 336 -12.91 18.64 5.44
C GLU A 336 -12.88 18.19 6.91
N ASP A 337 -13.41 17.00 7.23
CA ASP A 337 -13.38 16.42 8.58
C ASP A 337 -11.95 16.41 9.17
N VAL A 338 -10.97 15.98 8.36
CA VAL A 338 -9.57 15.83 8.78
C VAL A 338 -8.90 17.18 8.97
N ARG A 339 -9.13 18.16 8.08
CA ARG A 339 -8.57 19.50 8.24
C ARG A 339 -9.19 20.26 9.42
N SER A 340 -10.49 20.11 9.63
CA SER A 340 -11.19 20.64 10.80
C SER A 340 -10.61 20.08 12.11
N LEU A 341 -10.39 18.75 12.19
CA LEU A 341 -9.77 18.12 13.36
C LEU A 341 -8.32 18.57 13.58
N LEU A 342 -7.51 18.70 12.52
CA LEU A 342 -6.14 19.20 12.65
C LEU A 342 -6.10 20.64 13.17
N GLN A 343 -7.06 21.47 12.78
CA GLN A 343 -7.19 22.84 13.30
C GLN A 343 -7.70 22.85 14.76
N GLU A 344 -8.68 22.02 15.11
CA GLU A 344 -9.15 21.81 16.49
C GLU A 344 -7.99 21.41 17.42
N TRP A 345 -7.13 20.50 16.97
CA TRP A 345 -6.02 19.97 17.75
C TRP A 345 -4.69 20.73 17.55
N LYS A 346 -4.69 21.90 16.88
CA LYS A 346 -3.46 22.62 16.56
C LYS A 346 -2.56 22.85 17.78
N ALA A 347 -3.12 23.24 18.93
CA ALA A 347 -2.35 23.44 20.16
C ALA A 347 -1.63 22.17 20.67
N LEU A 348 -2.25 20.99 20.50
CA LEU A 348 -1.64 19.69 20.85
C LEU A 348 -0.59 19.27 19.80
N LEU A 349 -0.84 19.55 18.52
CA LEU A 349 0.11 19.25 17.44
C LEU A 349 1.36 20.13 17.50
N ASP A 350 1.20 21.40 17.85
CA ASP A 350 2.32 22.33 18.05
C ASP A 350 3.19 21.89 19.23
N THR A 351 2.58 21.38 20.32
CA THR A 351 3.28 20.95 21.55
C THR A 351 3.68 19.46 21.61
N SER A 352 3.40 18.68 20.56
CA SER A 352 3.82 17.26 20.48
C SER A 352 5.30 17.10 20.15
N ASP A 353 5.97 16.13 20.79
CA ASP A 353 7.40 15.83 20.59
C ASP A 353 7.67 15.20 19.22
N LEU A 354 6.83 14.23 18.82
CA LEU A 354 6.95 13.45 17.59
C LEU A 354 5.58 13.27 16.92
N LEU A 355 5.58 13.25 15.59
CA LEU A 355 4.39 13.19 14.74
C LEU A 355 4.45 11.94 13.85
N PHE A 356 3.94 10.79 14.33
CA PHE A 356 3.90 9.54 13.57
C PHE A 356 2.73 9.53 12.59
N ILE A 357 3.00 9.64 11.29
CA ILE A 357 1.99 9.83 10.25
C ILE A 357 2.13 8.78 9.15
N ARG A 358 1.04 8.04 8.89
CA ARG A 358 0.88 7.19 7.71
C ARG A 358 -0.25 7.68 6.81
N ALA A 359 0.11 8.13 5.61
CA ALA A 359 -0.84 8.44 4.55
C ALA A 359 -0.60 7.53 3.34
N THR A 360 -1.54 6.62 3.05
CA THR A 360 -1.41 5.70 1.92
C THR A 360 -1.91 6.34 0.62
N GLY A 361 -1.03 6.52 -0.36
CA GLY A 361 -1.35 7.12 -1.66
C GLY A 361 -1.30 8.66 -1.68
N SER A 362 -1.16 9.22 -2.89
CA SER A 362 -0.92 10.64 -3.14
C SER A 362 -2.06 11.54 -2.64
N THR A 363 -3.32 11.18 -2.88
CA THR A 363 -4.49 11.95 -2.41
C THR A 363 -4.46 12.15 -0.89
N ASN A 364 -4.28 11.07 -0.13
CA ASN A 364 -4.26 11.13 1.33
C ASN A 364 -3.04 11.90 1.87
N ARG A 365 -1.89 11.85 1.17
CA ARG A 365 -0.71 12.68 1.52
C ARG A 365 -0.99 14.17 1.24
N ARG A 366 -1.73 14.49 0.16
CA ARG A 366 -2.18 15.85 -0.17
C ARG A 366 -3.27 16.37 0.79
N THR A 367 -4.10 15.50 1.37
CA THR A 367 -5.05 15.87 2.43
C THR A 367 -4.36 16.51 3.62
N LEU A 368 -3.27 15.90 4.10
CA LEU A 368 -2.53 16.35 5.28
C LEU A 368 -1.54 17.48 4.96
N PHE A 369 -0.75 17.34 3.89
CA PHE A 369 0.43 18.17 3.60
C PHE A 369 0.36 19.01 2.33
N GLY A 370 -0.72 18.92 1.55
CA GLY A 370 -0.93 19.80 0.39
C GLY A 370 -1.19 21.25 0.82
N PRO A 371 -1.20 22.22 -0.11
CA PRO A 371 -1.62 23.58 0.20
C PRO A 371 -3.12 23.61 0.57
N TYR A 372 -3.44 24.30 1.66
CA TYR A 372 -4.80 24.70 2.05
C TYR A 372 -4.74 25.85 3.05
N GLU A 373 -5.84 26.57 3.20
CA GLU A 373 -6.00 27.63 4.20
C GLU A 373 -5.75 27.08 5.61
N ASN A 374 -5.00 27.83 6.42
CA ASN A 374 -4.64 27.43 7.79
C ASN A 374 -3.92 26.06 7.88
N GLN A 375 -3.02 25.76 6.93
CA GLN A 375 -2.25 24.51 6.93
C GLN A 375 -1.48 24.28 8.24
N VAL A 376 -1.95 23.31 9.03
CA VAL A 376 -1.38 22.95 10.35
C VAL A 376 -0.12 22.10 10.20
N LEU A 377 -0.15 21.08 9.33
CA LEU A 377 0.96 20.14 9.15
C LEU A 377 1.78 20.49 7.91
N ARG A 378 3.06 20.85 8.12
CA ARG A 378 4.02 21.16 7.05
C ARG A 378 4.84 19.93 6.67
N SER A 379 5.11 19.75 5.38
CA SER A 379 5.87 18.59 4.85
C SER A 379 7.34 18.54 5.27
N ASN A 380 7.88 19.64 5.81
CA ASN A 380 9.28 19.82 6.22
C ASN A 380 9.45 19.96 7.75
N ASP A 381 8.46 19.53 8.55
CA ASP A 381 8.58 19.49 10.02
C ASP A 381 9.49 18.32 10.46
N PRO A 382 10.60 18.57 11.18
CA PRO A 382 11.58 17.54 11.54
C PRO A 382 11.08 16.53 12.58
N ARG A 383 9.88 16.71 13.15
CA ARG A 383 9.21 15.77 14.07
C ARG A 383 8.41 14.68 13.33
N ILE A 384 8.18 14.82 12.03
CA ILE A 384 7.38 13.86 11.26
C ILE A 384 8.14 12.54 11.06
N ARG A 385 7.48 11.43 11.38
CA ARG A 385 8.00 10.07 11.22
C ARG A 385 6.99 9.16 10.51
N GLY A 386 7.51 8.22 9.73
CA GLY A 386 6.75 7.03 9.33
C GLY A 386 6.74 5.99 10.44
N PHE A 387 5.83 5.02 10.38
CA PHE A 387 5.85 3.86 11.27
C PHE A 387 6.93 2.86 10.79
N PRO A 388 7.89 2.45 11.64
CA PRO A 388 9.01 1.57 11.25
C PRO A 388 8.62 0.08 11.24
N PHE A 389 7.35 -0.22 10.97
CA PHE A 389 6.78 -1.57 10.93
C PHE A 389 5.46 -1.60 10.15
N SER A 390 4.99 -2.80 9.79
CA SER A 390 3.72 -2.99 9.09
C SER A 390 2.52 -2.64 9.99
N THR A 391 1.58 -1.89 9.43
CA THR A 391 0.40 -1.35 10.14
C THR A 391 -0.89 -1.70 9.41
N ARG A 392 -1.94 -1.97 10.20
CA ARG A 392 -3.23 -2.52 9.76
C ARG A 392 -4.21 -1.41 9.33
N ARG A 393 -5.52 -1.68 9.32
CA ARG A 393 -6.56 -0.67 9.02
C ARG A 393 -6.54 0.45 10.07
N ALA A 394 -6.63 1.70 9.63
CA ALA A 394 -6.67 2.87 10.51
C ALA A 394 -7.87 2.78 11.48
N THR A 395 -7.56 2.55 12.76
CA THR A 395 -8.51 2.37 13.87
C THR A 395 -7.82 2.77 15.17
N GLN A 396 -8.58 3.11 16.21
CA GLN A 396 -8.02 3.43 17.54
C GLN A 396 -7.18 2.27 18.10
N ASN A 397 -7.65 1.03 17.95
CA ASN A 397 -6.92 -0.16 18.42
C ASN A 397 -5.59 -0.36 17.68
N GLU A 398 -5.52 -0.03 16.38
CA GLU A 398 -4.26 -0.09 15.63
C GLU A 398 -3.30 1.05 16.00
N LEU A 399 -3.80 2.25 16.32
CA LEU A 399 -2.97 3.32 16.89
C LEU A 399 -2.42 2.93 18.27
N MET A 400 -3.25 2.32 19.12
CA MET A 400 -2.85 1.84 20.45
C MET A 400 -1.82 0.71 20.35
N ARG A 401 -2.03 -0.26 19.44
CA ARG A 401 -1.03 -1.29 19.11
C ARG A 401 0.28 -0.66 18.65
N SER A 402 0.21 0.34 17.77
CA SER A 402 1.39 1.00 17.22
C SER A 402 2.14 1.83 18.26
N PHE A 403 1.43 2.49 19.19
CA PHE A 403 2.03 3.17 20.34
C PHE A 403 2.77 2.16 21.24
N ILE A 404 2.13 1.03 21.55
CA ILE A 404 2.71 -0.06 22.34
C ILE A 404 3.96 -0.64 21.65
N GLU A 405 3.91 -0.86 20.33
CA GLU A 405 5.02 -1.38 19.52
C GLU A 405 6.21 -0.41 19.41
N LEU A 406 5.94 0.91 19.37
CA LEU A 406 6.95 1.97 19.32
C LEU A 406 7.67 2.18 20.67
N THR A 407 6.94 2.04 21.78
CA THR A 407 7.38 2.48 23.11
C THR A 407 7.85 1.35 24.03
N ARG A 408 7.73 0.09 23.62
CA ARG A 408 8.30 -1.05 24.35
C ARG A 408 9.66 -1.44 23.81
N LEU A 409 10.57 -1.79 24.73
CA LEU A 409 11.86 -2.36 24.35
C LEU A 409 11.61 -3.77 23.80
N LYS A 410 12.27 -4.09 22.69
CA LYS A 410 12.32 -5.45 22.15
C LYS A 410 13.42 -6.21 22.84
N ILE A 411 13.28 -7.52 22.91
CA ILE A 411 14.32 -8.45 23.36
C ILE A 411 14.53 -9.43 22.21
N ARG A 412 15.78 -9.65 21.79
CA ARG A 412 16.14 -10.66 20.80
C ARG A 412 17.44 -11.35 21.18
N GLU A 413 17.51 -12.64 20.89
CA GLU A 413 18.76 -13.37 20.79
C GLU A 413 19.35 -13.15 19.39
N ILE A 414 20.66 -12.88 19.30
CA ILE A 414 21.41 -12.71 18.04
C ILE A 414 22.72 -13.49 18.21
N ASN A 415 22.81 -14.65 17.56
CA ASN A 415 23.99 -15.51 17.59
C ASN A 415 25.01 -15.05 16.54
N PRO A 416 26.23 -14.60 16.90
CA PRO A 416 27.25 -14.25 15.93
C PRO A 416 27.83 -15.53 15.30
N VAL A 417 27.64 -15.69 14.00
CA VAL A 417 28.33 -16.74 13.22
C VAL A 417 29.71 -16.21 12.84
N ILE A 418 30.75 -16.81 13.40
CA ILE A 418 32.13 -16.40 13.14
C ILE A 418 32.55 -16.89 11.75
N ALA A 419 32.59 -15.99 10.77
CA ALA A 419 33.09 -16.28 9.43
C ALA A 419 34.62 -16.44 9.43
N THR A 420 35.12 -17.67 9.59
CA THR A 420 36.55 -17.98 9.51
C THR A 420 37.02 -18.07 8.06
N GLU A 421 37.54 -16.97 7.49
CA GLU A 421 38.23 -16.99 6.20
C GLU A 421 39.54 -17.81 6.25
N PRO A 422 39.73 -18.84 5.40
CA PRO A 422 41.03 -19.48 5.22
C PRO A 422 41.91 -18.67 4.26
N ALA A 423 43.15 -18.37 4.66
CA ALA A 423 44.05 -17.51 3.91
C ALA A 423 44.52 -18.11 2.56
N LYS A 424 44.70 -17.26 1.55
CA LYS A 424 45.25 -17.62 0.24
C LYS A 424 46.75 -17.99 0.34
N ALA A 425 47.04 -19.28 0.27
CA ALA A 425 48.35 -19.81 -0.14
C ALA A 425 48.26 -20.38 -1.56
N ALA A 426 49.34 -20.31 -2.34
CA ALA A 426 49.32 -20.66 -3.77
C ALA A 426 50.40 -21.69 -4.14
N ARG A 427 50.15 -22.43 -5.24
CA ARG A 427 51.02 -23.45 -5.88
C ARG A 427 51.01 -24.82 -5.15
N THR A 428 50.99 -25.99 -5.82
CA THR A 428 51.02 -26.28 -7.28
C THR A 428 50.38 -27.65 -7.61
N SER A 429 49.75 -27.76 -8.79
CA SER A 429 49.56 -28.98 -9.64
C SER A 429 49.16 -30.34 -9.01
N THR A 430 47.87 -30.71 -9.19
CA THR A 430 47.33 -31.93 -9.88
C THR A 430 48.11 -33.27 -9.96
N PRO A 431 47.43 -34.44 -10.12
CA PRO A 431 46.02 -34.79 -9.80
C PRO A 431 45.77 -36.22 -9.26
N ASN A 432 44.77 -36.42 -8.38
CA ASN A 432 43.90 -37.62 -8.26
C ASN A 432 42.98 -37.55 -7.01
N PRO A 433 41.86 -38.30 -6.96
CA PRO A 433 40.82 -38.48 -7.97
C PRO A 433 39.46 -37.93 -7.47
N GLU A 434 38.44 -37.93 -8.33
CA GLU A 434 37.16 -37.27 -8.06
C GLU A 434 36.24 -38.00 -7.07
N LYS A 435 35.37 -37.24 -6.40
CA LYS A 435 34.13 -37.72 -5.78
C LYS A 435 33.01 -36.70 -6.08
N PRO A 436 31.76 -37.13 -6.38
CA PRO A 436 30.89 -36.31 -7.24
C PRO A 436 30.36 -35.03 -6.60
N ALA A 437 30.30 -33.96 -7.40
CA ALA A 437 29.48 -32.79 -7.09
C ALA A 437 27.99 -33.10 -7.29
N ALA A 438 27.11 -32.35 -6.62
CA ALA A 438 25.68 -32.39 -6.90
C ALA A 438 25.39 -31.89 -8.34
N PRO A 439 24.42 -32.47 -9.06
CA PRO A 439 24.15 -32.10 -10.44
C PRO A 439 23.62 -30.67 -10.55
N ALA A 440 24.14 -29.92 -11.52
CA ALA A 440 23.49 -28.71 -11.99
C ALA A 440 22.18 -29.08 -12.70
N LEU A 441 21.13 -28.27 -12.51
CA LEU A 441 19.82 -28.47 -13.16
C LEU A 441 19.99 -28.51 -14.68
N SER A 442 19.52 -29.60 -15.29
CA SER A 442 19.62 -29.85 -16.72
C SER A 442 18.91 -28.77 -17.54
N GLU A 443 19.30 -28.60 -18.81
CA GLU A 443 18.64 -27.64 -19.70
C GLU A 443 17.15 -27.97 -19.90
N GLU A 444 16.78 -29.26 -19.81
CA GLU A 444 15.41 -29.76 -19.86
C GLU A 444 14.58 -29.34 -18.62
N GLU A 445 15.17 -29.39 -17.42
CA GLU A 445 14.50 -28.90 -16.20
C GLU A 445 14.33 -27.36 -16.24
N GLN A 446 15.29 -26.65 -16.81
CA GLN A 446 15.21 -25.20 -16.99
C GLN A 446 14.13 -24.81 -18.02
N THR A 447 13.93 -25.57 -19.10
CA THR A 447 12.81 -25.34 -20.03
C THR A 447 11.47 -25.74 -19.41
N ALA A 448 11.38 -26.86 -18.70
CA ALA A 448 10.18 -27.29 -17.98
C ALA A 448 9.71 -26.24 -16.95
N LEU A 449 10.64 -25.61 -16.21
CA LEU A 449 10.35 -24.51 -15.29
C LEU A 449 9.83 -23.25 -16.02
N ARG A 450 10.39 -22.91 -17.19
CA ARG A 450 9.92 -21.79 -18.03
C ARG A 450 8.51 -22.05 -18.56
N HIS A 451 8.24 -23.23 -19.11
CA HIS A 451 6.90 -23.63 -19.58
C HIS A 451 5.87 -23.58 -18.45
N THR A 452 6.21 -24.16 -17.28
CA THR A 452 5.39 -24.10 -16.06
C THR A 452 5.01 -22.67 -15.70
N THR A 453 6.00 -21.77 -15.60
CA THR A 453 5.79 -20.36 -15.24
C THR A 453 4.88 -19.64 -16.24
N GLN A 454 5.08 -19.85 -17.54
CA GLN A 454 4.27 -19.22 -18.58
C GLN A 454 2.81 -19.71 -18.53
N MET A 455 2.59 -21.02 -18.46
CA MET A 455 1.26 -21.61 -18.42
C MET A 455 0.47 -21.18 -17.17
N GLN A 456 1.11 -21.17 -15.99
CA GLN A 456 0.50 -20.65 -14.76
C GLN A 456 0.10 -19.17 -14.90
N SER A 457 0.89 -18.36 -15.60
CA SER A 457 0.57 -16.95 -15.87
C SER A 457 -0.64 -16.77 -16.82
N LEU A 458 -0.85 -17.69 -17.77
CA LEU A 458 -1.96 -17.64 -18.72
C LEU A 458 -3.27 -18.13 -18.09
N ILE A 459 -3.21 -19.20 -17.28
CA ILE A 459 -4.35 -19.75 -16.53
C ILE A 459 -4.86 -18.72 -15.52
N SER A 460 -3.97 -18.15 -14.70
CA SER A 460 -4.33 -17.14 -13.68
C SER A 460 -4.85 -15.81 -14.27
N ARG A 461 -4.57 -15.55 -15.55
CA ARG A 461 -5.12 -14.41 -16.32
C ARG A 461 -6.35 -14.80 -17.16
N SER A 462 -6.84 -16.04 -17.05
CA SER A 462 -7.96 -16.61 -17.84
C SER A 462 -7.80 -16.48 -19.37
N LYS A 463 -6.56 -16.42 -19.88
CA LYS A 463 -6.27 -16.23 -21.31
C LYS A 463 -6.31 -17.55 -22.10
N LEU A 464 -7.50 -18.12 -22.28
CA LEU A 464 -7.68 -19.40 -22.99
C LEU A 464 -7.03 -19.45 -24.40
N PRO A 465 -7.23 -18.49 -25.32
CA PRO A 465 -6.69 -18.60 -26.67
C PRO A 465 -5.15 -18.63 -26.69
N ALA A 466 -4.53 -17.79 -25.86
CA ALA A 466 -3.09 -17.75 -25.70
C ALA A 466 -2.53 -19.02 -25.03
N LEU A 467 -3.27 -19.64 -24.09
CA LEU A 467 -2.86 -20.92 -23.47
C LEU A 467 -2.90 -22.07 -24.48
N LEU A 468 -3.95 -22.17 -25.29
CA LEU A 468 -4.06 -23.18 -26.35
C LEU A 468 -2.98 -22.97 -27.43
N SER A 469 -2.78 -21.72 -27.87
CA SER A 469 -1.70 -21.39 -28.81
C SER A 469 -0.32 -21.72 -28.23
N TYR A 470 -0.05 -21.39 -26.97
CA TYR A 470 1.22 -21.70 -26.32
C TYR A 470 1.50 -23.21 -26.26
N LEU A 471 0.49 -24.01 -25.92
CA LEU A 471 0.58 -25.48 -25.97
C LEU A 471 0.97 -25.97 -27.38
N THR A 472 0.26 -25.51 -28.43
CA THR A 472 0.53 -25.94 -29.81
C THR A 472 1.88 -25.48 -30.34
N THR A 473 2.29 -24.23 -30.05
CA THR A 473 3.55 -23.65 -30.57
C THR A 473 4.78 -24.30 -29.93
N ASN A 474 4.68 -24.78 -28.69
CA ASN A 474 5.77 -25.47 -27.99
C ASN A 474 5.64 -27.00 -28.08
N SER A 475 4.68 -27.53 -28.86
CA SER A 475 4.38 -28.97 -28.98
C SER A 475 4.17 -29.69 -27.63
N LEU A 476 3.60 -28.99 -26.64
CA LEU A 476 3.40 -29.50 -25.29
C LEU A 476 2.07 -30.27 -25.15
N PRO A 477 2.02 -31.37 -24.38
CA PRO A 477 0.76 -32.06 -24.09
C PRO A 477 -0.17 -31.18 -23.23
N PRO A 478 -1.51 -31.26 -23.42
CA PRO A 478 -2.47 -30.51 -22.58
C PRO A 478 -2.34 -30.82 -21.09
N ASP A 479 -1.96 -32.07 -20.77
CA ASP A 479 -1.80 -32.60 -19.42
C ASP A 479 -0.35 -32.49 -18.89
N PHE A 480 0.43 -31.57 -19.46
CA PHE A 480 1.78 -31.22 -19.02
C PHE A 480 1.86 -31.09 -17.49
N ARG A 481 2.79 -31.83 -16.86
CA ARG A 481 3.02 -31.78 -15.42
C ARG A 481 3.96 -30.63 -15.06
N PHE A 482 3.51 -29.76 -14.17
CA PHE A 482 4.27 -28.60 -13.74
C PHE A 482 5.53 -28.99 -12.95
N TYR A 483 6.64 -28.30 -13.24
CA TYR A 483 7.96 -28.52 -12.64
C TYR A 483 8.35 -27.35 -11.71
N PRO A 484 8.92 -27.62 -10.52
CA PRO A 484 9.22 -28.94 -9.96
C PRO A 484 7.97 -29.58 -9.33
N SER A 485 7.81 -30.90 -9.45
CA SER A 485 6.60 -31.61 -9.00
C SER A 485 6.28 -31.38 -7.52
N HIS A 486 7.30 -31.27 -6.67
CA HIS A 486 7.13 -31.02 -5.22
C HIS A 486 6.54 -29.64 -4.88
N ALA A 487 6.57 -28.67 -5.80
CA ALA A 487 5.87 -27.40 -5.62
C ALA A 487 4.37 -27.50 -5.98
N HIS A 488 3.95 -28.61 -6.60
CA HIS A 488 2.68 -28.71 -7.34
C HIS A 488 1.85 -29.97 -7.02
N HIS A 489 2.19 -30.72 -5.96
CA HIS A 489 1.47 -31.91 -5.45
C HIS A 489 -0.07 -31.84 -5.56
N HIS A 490 -0.69 -30.74 -5.10
CA HIS A 490 -2.14 -30.56 -5.09
C HIS A 490 -2.75 -30.29 -6.49
N ALA A 491 -2.01 -29.65 -7.39
CA ALA A 491 -2.51 -29.19 -8.69
C ALA A 491 -1.45 -29.34 -9.80
N PRO A 492 -1.09 -30.59 -10.18
CA PRO A 492 0.09 -30.85 -11.01
C PRO A 492 -0.09 -30.55 -12.50
N THR A 493 -1.33 -30.39 -13.01
CA THR A 493 -1.59 -30.10 -14.44
C THR A 493 -2.42 -28.82 -14.63
N PRO A 494 -2.40 -28.21 -15.84
CA PRO A 494 -3.22 -27.05 -16.19
C PRO A 494 -4.70 -27.14 -15.80
N LEU A 495 -5.31 -28.33 -15.98
CA LEU A 495 -6.71 -28.56 -15.67
C LEU A 495 -6.99 -28.57 -14.16
N HIS A 496 -6.11 -29.18 -13.36
CA HIS A 496 -6.19 -29.13 -11.89
C HIS A 496 -6.07 -27.68 -11.37
N LEU A 497 -5.15 -26.90 -11.95
CA LEU A 497 -4.94 -25.51 -11.54
C LEU A 497 -6.14 -24.63 -11.93
N ALA A 498 -6.67 -24.78 -13.13
CA ALA A 498 -7.85 -24.06 -13.60
C ALA A 498 -9.10 -24.36 -12.74
N ALA A 499 -9.27 -25.62 -12.32
CA ALA A 499 -10.33 -26.03 -11.41
C ALA A 499 -10.16 -25.44 -10.00
N THR A 500 -8.93 -25.50 -9.46
CA THR A 500 -8.58 -24.97 -8.12
C THR A 500 -8.72 -23.45 -8.04
N GLN A 501 -8.44 -22.73 -9.14
CA GLN A 501 -8.60 -21.28 -9.25
C GLN A 501 -10.05 -20.84 -9.56
N GLY A 502 -10.99 -21.76 -9.78
CA GLY A 502 -12.38 -21.41 -10.10
C GLY A 502 -12.56 -20.78 -11.48
N SER A 503 -11.82 -21.26 -12.50
CA SER A 503 -11.78 -20.67 -13.85
C SER A 503 -12.60 -21.48 -14.90
N PRO A 504 -13.94 -21.34 -14.95
CA PRO A 504 -14.80 -22.17 -15.81
C PRO A 504 -14.51 -22.03 -17.32
N VAL A 505 -14.05 -20.86 -17.77
CA VAL A 505 -13.68 -20.62 -19.17
C VAL A 505 -12.43 -21.44 -19.56
N ILE A 506 -11.42 -21.48 -18.68
CA ILE A 506 -10.22 -22.30 -18.91
C ILE A 506 -10.56 -23.79 -18.85
N VAL A 507 -11.36 -24.24 -17.86
CA VAL A 507 -11.80 -25.64 -17.75
C VAL A 507 -12.55 -26.08 -19.01
N THR A 508 -13.58 -25.34 -19.44
CA THR A 508 -14.35 -25.69 -20.65
C THR A 508 -13.45 -25.73 -21.88
N GLY A 509 -12.54 -24.77 -21.99
CA GLY A 509 -11.63 -24.65 -23.13
C GLY A 509 -10.56 -25.74 -23.21
N LEU A 510 -9.93 -26.10 -22.09
CA LEU A 510 -8.93 -27.17 -22.03
C LEU A 510 -9.56 -28.53 -22.36
N LEU A 511 -10.77 -28.81 -21.87
CA LEU A 511 -11.48 -30.05 -22.17
C LEU A 511 -11.97 -30.10 -23.63
N ALA A 512 -12.67 -29.06 -24.09
CA ALA A 512 -13.35 -29.08 -25.39
C ALA A 512 -12.47 -28.71 -26.60
N ARG A 513 -11.41 -27.93 -26.40
CA ARG A 513 -10.49 -27.49 -27.48
C ARG A 513 -9.04 -27.91 -27.25
N GLY A 514 -8.59 -27.95 -26.00
CA GLY A 514 -7.25 -28.44 -25.66
C GLY A 514 -7.12 -29.96 -25.73
N GLY A 515 -8.19 -30.69 -25.42
CA GLY A 515 -8.15 -32.16 -25.32
C GLY A 515 -7.45 -32.66 -24.05
N ALA A 516 -7.44 -31.88 -22.98
CA ALA A 516 -6.95 -32.32 -21.66
C ALA A 516 -7.83 -33.42 -21.05
N ASP A 517 -7.22 -34.31 -20.29
CA ASP A 517 -7.84 -35.50 -19.71
C ASP A 517 -8.43 -35.20 -18.30
N PRO A 518 -9.75 -35.33 -18.09
CA PRO A 518 -10.39 -35.11 -16.79
C PRO A 518 -10.17 -36.24 -15.77
N THR A 519 -9.64 -37.40 -16.18
CA THR A 519 -9.42 -38.57 -15.31
C THR A 519 -8.08 -38.54 -14.57
N VAL A 520 -7.11 -37.74 -15.03
CA VAL A 520 -5.78 -37.61 -14.43
C VAL A 520 -5.89 -37.17 -12.98
N LYS A 521 -5.29 -37.93 -12.06
CA LYS A 521 -5.32 -37.64 -10.62
C LYS A 521 -4.09 -36.85 -10.16
N SER A 522 -4.30 -36.00 -9.15
CA SER A 522 -3.24 -35.33 -8.39
C SER A 522 -2.48 -36.34 -7.52
N GLU A 523 -1.40 -35.90 -6.87
CA GLU A 523 -0.65 -36.75 -5.93
C GLU A 523 -1.44 -37.03 -4.63
N GLU A 524 -2.53 -36.29 -4.39
CA GLU A 524 -3.53 -36.59 -3.36
C GLU A 524 -4.60 -37.60 -3.82
N GLY A 525 -4.49 -38.15 -5.05
CA GLY A 525 -5.46 -39.07 -5.65
C GLY A 525 -6.75 -38.44 -6.17
N LYS A 526 -6.86 -37.10 -6.16
CA LYS A 526 -8.09 -36.36 -6.51
C LYS A 526 -8.14 -35.99 -7.99
N THR A 527 -9.33 -35.94 -8.58
CA THR A 527 -9.52 -35.45 -9.96
C THR A 527 -9.63 -33.92 -10.02
N PRO A 528 -9.45 -33.28 -11.19
CA PRO A 528 -9.69 -31.85 -11.35
C PRO A 528 -11.11 -31.42 -10.97
N PHE A 529 -12.12 -32.28 -11.20
CA PHE A 529 -13.50 -31.99 -10.82
C PHE A 529 -13.72 -31.99 -9.30
N GLU A 530 -13.01 -32.83 -8.55
CA GLU A 530 -13.05 -32.86 -7.09
C GLU A 530 -12.41 -31.62 -6.46
N LEU A 531 -11.37 -31.05 -7.11
CA LEU A 531 -10.76 -29.79 -6.69
C LEU A 531 -11.63 -28.55 -6.99
N ALA A 532 -12.61 -28.66 -7.91
CA ALA A 532 -13.50 -27.56 -8.28
C ALA A 532 -14.52 -27.25 -7.16
N LYS A 533 -14.21 -26.22 -6.36
CA LYS A 533 -15.05 -25.75 -5.24
C LYS A 533 -16.29 -24.97 -5.69
N ASP A 534 -16.15 -24.16 -6.74
CA ASP A 534 -17.22 -23.28 -7.22
C ASP A 534 -18.20 -23.98 -8.16
N ARG A 535 -19.50 -23.75 -7.95
CA ARG A 535 -20.59 -24.36 -8.74
C ARG A 535 -20.45 -24.12 -10.24
N SER A 536 -20.11 -22.89 -10.65
CA SER A 536 -19.90 -22.52 -12.06
C SER A 536 -18.76 -23.32 -12.70
N THR A 537 -17.68 -23.58 -11.95
CA THR A 537 -16.54 -24.40 -12.39
C THR A 537 -16.95 -25.88 -12.48
N ARG A 538 -17.77 -26.39 -11.55
CA ARG A 538 -18.32 -27.74 -11.60
C ARG A 538 -19.28 -27.94 -12.78
N ASP A 539 -20.20 -27.00 -13.00
CA ASP A 539 -21.10 -27.02 -14.17
C ASP A 539 -20.33 -26.83 -15.49
N ALA A 540 -19.16 -26.17 -15.51
CA ALA A 540 -18.28 -26.09 -16.68
C ALA A 540 -17.70 -27.46 -17.12
N PHE A 541 -17.35 -28.36 -16.19
CA PHE A 541 -16.99 -29.75 -16.54
C PHE A 541 -18.18 -30.49 -17.18
N ARG A 542 -19.40 -30.24 -16.73
CA ARG A 542 -20.63 -30.87 -17.23
C ARG A 542 -21.06 -30.33 -18.60
N VAL A 543 -20.82 -29.04 -18.85
CA VAL A 543 -20.93 -28.43 -20.19
C VAL A 543 -19.86 -29.00 -21.13
N ALA A 544 -18.62 -29.19 -20.65
CA ALA A 544 -17.58 -29.83 -21.44
C ALA A 544 -17.92 -31.28 -21.80
N ARG A 545 -18.44 -32.09 -20.86
CA ARG A 545 -18.98 -33.44 -21.13
C ARG A 545 -20.00 -33.44 -22.29
N GLY A 546 -20.95 -32.51 -22.28
CA GLY A 546 -21.94 -32.36 -23.35
C GLY A 546 -21.38 -31.86 -24.70
N ILE A 547 -20.25 -31.14 -24.72
CA ILE A 547 -19.61 -30.67 -25.96
C ILE A 547 -18.66 -31.73 -26.55
N VAL A 548 -18.00 -32.51 -25.69
CA VAL A 548 -16.95 -33.47 -26.05
C VAL A 548 -17.52 -34.84 -26.41
N GLY A 549 -18.72 -35.17 -25.93
CA GLY A 549 -19.33 -36.49 -26.05
C GLY A 549 -19.00 -37.39 -24.86
N GLU A 550 -19.84 -38.39 -24.64
CA GLU A 550 -19.70 -39.30 -23.51
C GLU A 550 -18.61 -40.36 -23.76
N ASP A 551 -18.35 -40.72 -25.03
CA ASP A 551 -17.43 -41.80 -25.42
C ASP A 551 -15.94 -41.44 -25.33
N LYS A 552 -15.58 -40.15 -25.27
CA LYS A 552 -14.17 -39.71 -25.37
C LYS A 552 -13.36 -39.88 -24.08
N TRP A 553 -14.02 -39.80 -22.93
CA TRP A 553 -13.40 -39.86 -21.61
C TRP A 553 -14.29 -40.63 -20.65
N ASP A 554 -13.71 -41.37 -19.71
CA ASP A 554 -14.46 -41.94 -18.60
C ASP A 554 -14.85 -40.83 -17.61
N TRP A 555 -16.01 -40.22 -17.87
CA TRP A 555 -16.57 -39.16 -17.04
C TRP A 555 -16.98 -39.65 -15.64
N GLU A 556 -17.17 -40.96 -15.43
CA GLU A 556 -17.53 -41.52 -14.13
C GLU A 556 -16.31 -41.64 -13.21
N SER A 557 -15.17 -42.15 -13.70
CA SER A 557 -13.92 -42.14 -12.90
C SER A 557 -13.28 -40.75 -12.76
N ALA A 558 -13.58 -39.82 -13.66
CA ALA A 558 -13.33 -38.38 -13.46
C ALA A 558 -14.23 -37.75 -12.37
N GLY A 559 -15.32 -38.42 -11.98
CA GLY A 559 -16.31 -37.95 -10.99
C GLY A 559 -17.30 -36.90 -11.51
N VAL A 560 -17.37 -36.66 -12.82
CA VAL A 560 -18.15 -35.58 -13.45
C VAL A 560 -19.60 -36.03 -13.68
N PRO A 561 -20.61 -35.41 -13.03
CA PRO A 561 -22.02 -35.77 -13.22
C PRO A 561 -22.50 -35.60 -14.66
N SER A 562 -23.69 -36.12 -14.94
CA SER A 562 -24.36 -36.00 -16.25
C SER A 562 -24.29 -34.59 -16.84
N ALA A 563 -24.18 -34.52 -18.17
CA ALA A 563 -24.06 -33.26 -18.89
C ALA A 563 -25.21 -32.27 -18.59
N ILE A 564 -24.96 -30.99 -18.82
CA ILE A 564 -25.97 -29.93 -18.72
C ILE A 564 -25.78 -28.93 -19.85
N SER A 565 -26.86 -28.46 -20.46
CA SER A 565 -26.75 -27.41 -21.49
C SER A 565 -26.40 -26.06 -20.89
N LYS A 566 -25.74 -25.20 -21.67
CA LYS A 566 -25.47 -23.80 -21.27
C LYS A 566 -26.76 -23.05 -20.98
N GLU A 567 -27.78 -23.27 -21.81
CA GLU A 567 -29.11 -22.67 -21.64
C GLU A 567 -29.77 -23.02 -20.30
N GLU A 568 -29.62 -24.27 -19.82
CA GLU A 568 -30.17 -24.66 -18.50
C GLU A 568 -29.45 -23.96 -17.33
N ILE A 569 -28.14 -23.70 -17.47
CA ILE A 569 -27.39 -22.89 -16.49
C ILE A 569 -27.92 -21.46 -16.52
N GLU A 570 -28.01 -20.83 -17.69
CA GLU A 570 -28.49 -19.45 -17.85
C GLU A 570 -29.94 -19.30 -17.35
N LYS A 571 -30.85 -20.21 -17.73
CA LYS A 571 -32.25 -20.24 -17.25
C LYS A 571 -32.34 -20.45 -15.72
N ARG A 572 -31.36 -21.13 -15.11
CA ARG A 572 -31.28 -21.29 -13.64
C ARG A 572 -30.74 -20.04 -12.95
N GLU A 573 -29.64 -19.47 -13.45
CA GLU A 573 -29.07 -18.23 -12.91
C GLU A 573 -30.05 -17.07 -13.00
N GLU A 574 -30.83 -17.00 -14.10
CA GLU A 574 -31.86 -15.99 -14.26
C GLU A 574 -33.04 -16.15 -13.27
N ARG A 575 -33.42 -17.40 -12.98
CA ARG A 575 -34.43 -17.72 -11.94
C ARG A 575 -33.91 -17.35 -10.55
N GLU A 576 -32.71 -17.77 -10.21
CA GLU A 576 -32.07 -17.45 -8.93
C GLU A 576 -31.88 -15.93 -8.74
N ARG A 577 -31.64 -15.18 -9.83
CA ARG A 577 -31.65 -13.71 -9.81
C ARG A 577 -33.05 -13.17 -9.48
N LYS A 578 -34.07 -13.59 -10.22
CA LYS A 578 -35.47 -13.17 -10.04
C LYS A 578 -35.98 -13.46 -8.61
N GLU A 579 -35.62 -14.61 -8.05
CA GLU A 579 -35.95 -14.98 -6.66
C GLU A 579 -35.26 -14.06 -5.64
N LYS A 580 -33.97 -13.73 -5.82
CA LYS A 580 -33.22 -12.82 -4.93
C LYS A 580 -33.75 -11.38 -5.03
N GLU A 581 -34.12 -10.92 -6.21
CA GLU A 581 -34.76 -9.61 -6.44
C GLU A 581 -36.17 -9.55 -5.81
N ALA A 582 -36.95 -10.63 -5.90
CA ALA A 582 -38.26 -10.72 -5.24
C ALA A 582 -38.12 -10.69 -3.70
N GLN A 583 -37.19 -11.45 -3.12
CA GLN A 583 -36.92 -11.44 -1.67
C GLN A 583 -36.44 -10.08 -1.17
N GLU A 584 -35.61 -9.36 -1.94
CA GLU A 584 -35.22 -8.00 -1.55
C GLU A 584 -36.42 -7.02 -1.60
N LYS A 585 -37.26 -7.13 -2.64
CA LYS A 585 -38.48 -6.33 -2.77
C LYS A 585 -39.45 -6.59 -1.61
N GLU A 586 -39.70 -7.85 -1.27
CA GLU A 586 -40.56 -8.27 -0.15
C GLU A 586 -40.06 -7.69 1.18
N ARG A 587 -38.75 -7.80 1.44
CA ARG A 587 -38.12 -7.22 2.63
C ARG A 587 -38.28 -5.71 2.71
N ARG A 588 -38.13 -4.98 1.60
CA ARG A 588 -38.35 -3.53 1.53
C ARG A 588 -39.81 -3.18 1.85
N THR A 589 -40.78 -3.86 1.24
CA THR A 589 -42.21 -3.62 1.52
C THR A 589 -42.58 -3.93 2.98
N ALA A 590 -42.00 -4.97 3.58
CA ALA A 590 -42.21 -5.30 4.99
C ALA A 590 -41.56 -4.30 5.97
N GLU A 591 -40.52 -3.58 5.54
CA GLU A 591 -39.91 -2.48 6.31
C GLU A 591 -40.73 -1.20 6.19
N GLU A 592 -41.19 -0.85 4.97
CA GLU A 592 -42.10 0.27 4.72
C GLU A 592 -43.44 0.11 5.46
N GLU A 593 -44.02 -1.09 5.48
CA GLU A 593 -45.26 -1.37 6.21
C GLU A 593 -45.09 -1.25 7.73
N LYS A 594 -43.95 -1.69 8.29
CA LYS A 594 -43.62 -1.47 9.71
C LYS A 594 -43.47 0.02 10.05
N LEU A 595 -42.81 0.81 9.19
CA LEU A 595 -42.78 2.28 9.35
C LEU A 595 -44.17 2.91 9.29
N LYS A 596 -45.06 2.39 8.44
CA LYS A 596 -46.44 2.85 8.30
C LYS A 596 -47.28 2.50 9.53
N ALA A 597 -47.14 1.29 10.08
CA ALA A 597 -47.82 0.83 11.29
C ALA A 597 -47.38 1.57 12.57
N MET A 598 -46.14 2.09 12.61
CA MET A 598 -45.65 2.93 13.71
C MET A 598 -46.18 4.38 13.70
N ARG A 599 -47.01 4.78 12.72
CA ARG A 599 -47.73 6.07 12.77
C ARG A 599 -49.05 5.94 13.54
N VAL A 600 -49.09 6.54 14.73
CA VAL A 600 -50.30 6.66 15.56
C VAL A 600 -51.40 7.41 14.79
N PRO A 601 -52.66 6.95 14.81
CA PRO A 601 -53.77 7.67 14.17
C PRO A 601 -54.15 8.92 14.97
N GLU A 602 -54.20 10.09 14.32
CA GLU A 602 -54.62 11.34 14.95
C GLU A 602 -56.11 11.31 15.32
N SER A 603 -56.42 11.75 16.55
CA SER A 603 -57.79 11.76 17.08
C SER A 603 -58.60 12.92 16.49
N LYS A 604 -59.72 12.60 15.85
CA LYS A 604 -60.66 13.59 15.28
C LYS A 604 -61.29 14.45 16.40
N THR A 605 -60.78 15.66 16.60
CA THR A 605 -61.41 16.66 17.47
C THR A 605 -62.51 17.45 16.74
N LYS A 606 -63.48 17.93 17.53
CA LYS A 606 -64.84 18.28 17.07
C LYS A 606 -64.88 19.53 16.19
N LYS A 607 -65.89 19.60 15.30
CA LYS A 607 -66.33 20.86 14.66
C LYS A 607 -66.68 21.90 15.74
N GLY A 608 -66.14 23.11 15.60
CA GLY A 608 -66.64 24.32 16.24
C GLY A 608 -66.79 25.40 15.17
N VAL A 609 -67.88 26.17 15.20
CA VAL A 609 -68.16 27.23 14.23
C VAL A 609 -67.96 28.58 14.90
N LEU A 610 -67.16 29.45 14.30
CA LEU A 610 -67.36 30.90 14.32
C LEU A 610 -66.53 31.62 13.24
N THR A 611 -67.19 32.60 12.64
CA THR A 611 -66.73 33.67 11.73
C THR A 611 -65.22 33.96 11.68
N GLY A 612 -64.66 33.99 10.47
CA GLY A 612 -63.24 34.26 10.25
C GLY A 612 -62.84 35.73 10.19
N LEU A 613 -61.52 35.94 10.28
CA LEU A 613 -60.78 37.07 9.70
C LEU A 613 -59.45 36.48 9.20
N ASP A 614 -59.20 36.52 7.89
CA ASP A 614 -58.13 35.75 7.24
C ASP A 614 -56.77 36.48 7.31
N LEU A 615 -56.25 36.62 8.54
CA LEU A 615 -54.88 37.06 8.78
C LEU A 615 -53.92 35.95 8.34
N LYS A 616 -53.35 36.14 7.15
CA LYS A 616 -52.35 35.25 6.53
C LYS A 616 -51.08 35.17 7.39
N LYS A 617 -51.07 34.27 8.38
CA LYS A 617 -49.90 33.92 9.20
C LYS A 617 -48.68 33.79 8.30
N THR A 618 -47.60 34.46 8.67
CA THR A 618 -46.35 34.45 7.93
C THR A 618 -45.81 33.03 7.78
N ALA A 619 -45.02 32.82 6.74
CA ALA A 619 -44.36 31.54 6.52
C ALA A 619 -43.37 31.16 7.64
N GLN A 620 -43.08 32.07 8.58
CA GLN A 620 -42.27 31.82 9.77
C GLN A 620 -43.12 31.44 10.99
N GLU A 621 -44.21 32.16 11.31
CA GLU A 621 -45.14 31.76 12.37
C GLU A 621 -45.65 30.32 12.17
N ARG A 622 -45.93 29.93 10.92
CA ARG A 622 -46.32 28.55 10.60
C ARG A 622 -45.24 27.52 10.97
N ARG A 623 -43.95 27.83 10.84
CA ARG A 623 -42.84 26.95 11.27
C ARG A 623 -42.70 26.92 12.78
N GLU A 624 -42.95 28.03 13.46
CA GLU A 624 -42.83 28.16 14.91
C GLU A 624 -43.99 27.45 15.63
N ASP A 625 -45.21 27.50 15.08
CA ASP A 625 -46.35 26.68 15.51
C ASP A 625 -46.16 25.19 15.19
N GLU A 626 -45.70 24.81 13.99
CA GLU A 626 -45.36 23.41 13.66
C GLU A 626 -44.23 22.85 14.55
N ALA A 627 -43.34 23.70 15.06
CA ALA A 627 -42.30 23.34 16.01
C ALA A 627 -42.76 23.39 17.48
N ARG A 628 -44.00 23.78 17.79
CA ARG A 628 -44.46 23.96 19.16
C ARG A 628 -44.81 22.60 19.79
N GLY A 629 -44.03 22.18 20.78
CA GLY A 629 -44.19 20.89 21.49
C GLY A 629 -43.23 19.77 21.08
N LEU A 630 -42.51 19.89 19.96
CA LEU A 630 -41.48 18.91 19.55
C LEU A 630 -40.19 19.04 20.38
N THR A 631 -39.48 17.92 20.59
CA THR A 631 -38.16 17.93 21.26
C THR A 631 -37.09 18.60 20.38
N PRO A 632 -35.98 19.12 20.94
CA PRO A 632 -34.94 19.81 20.16
C PRO A 632 -34.35 18.96 19.02
N GLU A 633 -34.17 17.66 19.26
CA GLU A 633 -33.68 16.72 18.26
C GLU A 633 -34.70 16.44 17.14
N GLN A 634 -35.99 16.32 17.49
CA GLN A 634 -37.08 16.19 16.51
C GLN A 634 -37.19 17.44 15.63
N LYS A 635 -37.06 18.65 16.21
CA LYS A 635 -37.00 19.91 15.44
C LYS A 635 -35.84 19.92 14.45
N ALA A 636 -34.64 19.56 14.91
CA ALA A 636 -33.44 19.50 14.06
C ALA A 636 -33.59 18.47 12.92
N ARG A 637 -34.27 17.34 13.16
CA ARG A 637 -34.60 16.35 12.13
C ARG A 637 -35.59 16.90 11.09
N LEU A 638 -36.65 17.58 11.53
CA LEU A 638 -37.69 18.16 10.65
C LEU A 638 -37.13 19.30 9.78
N GLU A 639 -36.27 20.15 10.35
CA GLU A 639 -35.49 21.13 9.60
C GLU A 639 -34.55 20.48 8.57
N ARG A 640 -33.85 19.41 8.94
CA ARG A 640 -32.93 18.70 8.05
C ARG A 640 -33.67 18.07 6.86
N GLU A 641 -34.85 17.49 7.08
CA GLU A 641 -35.71 16.94 6.02
C GLU A 641 -36.24 18.06 5.09
N ARG A 642 -36.68 19.20 5.63
CA ARG A 642 -37.08 20.36 4.82
C ARG A 642 -35.92 20.94 3.99
N ARG A 643 -34.71 21.03 4.56
CA ARG A 643 -33.52 21.47 3.80
C ARG A 643 -33.15 20.48 2.69
N ALA A 644 -33.26 19.17 2.93
CA ALA A 644 -33.06 18.15 1.90
C ALA A 644 -34.07 18.29 0.76
N ARG A 645 -35.38 18.33 1.05
CA ARG A 645 -36.43 18.46 0.02
C ARG A 645 -36.33 19.77 -0.78
N ALA A 646 -35.92 20.87 -0.14
CA ALA A 646 -35.66 22.13 -0.83
C ALA A 646 -34.41 22.10 -1.73
N ALA A 647 -33.40 21.28 -1.40
CA ALA A 647 -32.25 21.04 -2.27
C ALA A 647 -32.63 20.14 -3.47
N GLU A 648 -33.41 19.08 -3.23
CA GLU A 648 -33.96 18.21 -4.28
C GLU A 648 -34.82 19.00 -5.28
N GLU A 649 -35.70 19.91 -4.82
CA GLU A 649 -36.51 20.74 -5.71
C GLU A 649 -35.66 21.71 -6.54
N ARG A 650 -34.59 22.29 -5.96
CA ARG A 650 -33.63 23.12 -6.71
C ARG A 650 -32.89 22.32 -7.79
N ILE A 651 -32.42 21.12 -7.45
CA ILE A 651 -31.76 20.21 -8.40
C ILE A 651 -32.73 19.83 -9.52
N ARG A 652 -33.97 19.48 -9.18
CA ARG A 652 -35.02 19.15 -10.16
C ARG A 652 -35.34 20.32 -11.10
N ARG A 653 -35.37 21.56 -10.60
CA ARG A 653 -35.55 22.75 -11.45
C ARG A 653 -34.36 23.00 -12.38
N MET A 654 -33.12 22.74 -11.95
CA MET A 654 -31.95 22.84 -12.84
C MET A 654 -31.83 21.70 -13.86
N GLN A 655 -32.50 20.55 -13.62
CA GLN A 655 -32.56 19.43 -14.57
C GLN A 655 -33.73 19.52 -15.56
N GLY A 656 -34.74 20.35 -15.29
CA GLY A 656 -35.91 20.57 -16.15
C GLY A 656 -35.91 21.91 -16.89
N GLY A 657 -34.74 22.48 -17.13
CA GLY A 657 -34.54 23.81 -17.73
C GLY A 657 -33.44 23.81 -18.80
N GLY A 658 -33.52 22.86 -19.72
CA GLY A 658 -32.69 22.75 -20.93
C GLY A 658 -33.55 22.25 -22.10
#